data_AF-A0A2E7EGW5-F1
#
_entry.id   AF-A0A2E7EGW5-F1
#
_cell.length_a   1.000
_cell.length_b   1.000
_cell.length_c   1.000
_cell.angle_alpha   90.00
_cell.angle_beta   90.00
_cell.angle_gamma   90.00
#
_symmetry.space_group_name_H-M   'P 1'
#
loop_
_entity.id
_entity.type
_entity.pdbx_description
1 polymer ?
#
loop_
_entity_poly.entity_id
_entity_poly.type
_entity_poly.pdbx_seq_one_letter_code
_entity_poly.pdbx_strand_id
1 'polypeptide(L)'
;MSRNVNSDCLISPNHSKVLVIGWDAADWRAIRPLLEQGKMPHLQRMMEEGCHGNVSTLNPILSPMLWTSIATGKRPSKHGIWGFSEPSPDGKTIRPITNRNRRCKAIWNILSQVDKKCNVVGYWPSHPAEPINGVMVSNWYHRAIPIKGWTPTSIADRPKPGLQGWTHDEWPMPEGTVHPEHLSEKLMEFRMHPSELEAAHIGPFIPNFLELQEKEDPRLVACSKVLADATSVHAATTALMSLEPWDFTAVYYDAIDHFGHGFMKYHPPRNPWIPEADFENFKHVVESGYRLHDLFLGTLLQLAGEGTTVILLSDHGFHPDHLRPSAIPAIPAGPAVEHRTYGIFVAKGPGIRRNTELTGASVLDLTPTVLQIFGLPVGSDMDGKVLANLFDQPAIPTTVPSWDDIEGPKPAGMHLVEDEPDNQQDAEMMKQLVELGYIEAPDEDHNEAKKQCLGELHYNLAESHIDAGEYWDAYSLLDTLWADSPRDHRYGLNLIRCLAALERWPEHAKAIDLLEKNVEETMQWAQESLDELKPELKEFGLIEDKDNAEAKSEATVNTKEEEKPRHPVERRRRAEKKKKLEATLRKLQWSLAPMDLTIQWLRIEHRLATDDLSGIQTDIESFEKHKESQSNVPMYNMLAFAHLKLKNYPKAEIYFRKLLELDSENAIAERGLAEIAVVKEDWEEAVERSLSAIDLQFNDAHSHFLLAKALVQCDEPELARPAFESAIHLRPDLTDYSEAYIQLLDTQGDSTAAEQERQRITEIQEKLRQASDVDLIAQQEIAEQTARRQELGLFVFAPQAKATTTGDNAITIVSGLPRSGTSMMMQMLAAGGLKAVTDKGREADEDNPHGYFEDKRVMGLMRNNDWIPSAHGQALKVVAPLLKHLPSGSHYNILFMDRDLRAVVKSQRTMLERNNRDGARLPDYRLMHEYRQQLAEIEQLIATREDMTVLFLNYDRTVSTPREAAKQIGQWLPMQLDQERMAAAVDPSLHRQRPETAENDC
;
A
#
# COMPACT_ATOMS: atom_id res chain seq x y z
N MET A 1 28.74 -19.44 0.74
CA MET A 1 29.48 -19.80 -0.50
C MET A 1 28.79 -19.12 -1.68
N SER A 2 29.38 -18.02 -2.14
CA SER A 2 28.89 -17.16 -3.22
C SER A 2 29.11 -17.83 -4.58
N ARG A 3 28.05 -18.30 -5.23
CA ARG A 3 28.09 -18.67 -6.65
C ARG A 3 27.89 -17.38 -7.45
N ASN A 4 28.98 -16.88 -8.03
CA ASN A 4 28.93 -15.96 -9.17
C ASN A 4 28.06 -16.59 -10.26
N VAL A 5 26.87 -16.04 -10.48
CA VAL A 5 26.10 -16.31 -11.69
C VAL A 5 26.83 -15.57 -12.81
N ASN A 6 27.35 -16.32 -13.78
CA ASN A 6 28.13 -15.81 -14.91
C ASN A 6 27.36 -14.71 -15.66
N SER A 7 28.01 -13.55 -15.83
CA SER A 7 27.60 -12.46 -16.72
C SER A 7 27.49 -12.87 -18.20
N ASP A 8 28.03 -14.03 -18.57
CA ASP A 8 28.04 -14.56 -19.94
C ASP A 8 26.70 -15.19 -20.39
N CYS A 9 25.65 -15.16 -19.57
CA CYS A 9 24.40 -15.87 -19.83
C CYS A 9 23.21 -14.99 -20.27
N LEU A 10 23.39 -13.68 -20.43
CA LEU A 10 22.34 -12.83 -20.98
C LEU A 10 22.25 -13.06 -22.50
N ILE A 11 21.25 -13.85 -22.92
CA ILE A 11 20.86 -14.03 -24.31
C ILE A 11 20.77 -12.65 -24.97
N SER A 12 21.38 -12.48 -26.15
CA SER A 12 21.26 -11.22 -26.89
C SER A 12 19.78 -10.96 -27.21
N PRO A 13 19.17 -9.89 -26.68
CA PRO A 13 17.75 -9.65 -26.86
C PRO A 13 17.42 -9.41 -28.33
N ASN A 14 16.26 -9.91 -28.78
CA ASN A 14 15.87 -9.77 -30.18
C ASN A 14 15.69 -8.28 -30.56
N HIS A 15 15.71 -7.96 -31.85
CA HIS A 15 15.59 -6.58 -32.36
C HIS A 15 14.14 -6.05 -32.36
N SER A 16 13.36 -6.43 -31.34
CA SER A 16 11.97 -6.03 -31.14
C SER A 16 11.88 -4.56 -30.68
N LYS A 17 10.80 -3.87 -31.08
CA LYS A 17 10.40 -2.57 -30.52
C LYS A 17 9.08 -2.67 -29.79
N VAL A 18 8.96 -2.00 -28.65
CA VAL A 18 7.74 -1.97 -27.84
C VAL A 18 7.35 -0.54 -27.48
N LEU A 19 6.09 -0.17 -27.75
CA LEU A 19 5.47 1.07 -27.29
C LEU A 19 4.38 0.73 -26.27
N VAL A 20 4.49 1.26 -25.05
CA VAL A 20 3.48 1.16 -23.99
C VAL A 20 2.80 2.52 -23.83
N ILE A 21 1.47 2.53 -23.88
CA ILE A 21 0.63 3.70 -23.72
C ILE A 21 -0.26 3.47 -22.50
N GLY A 22 -0.11 4.31 -21.49
CA GLY A 22 -0.96 4.32 -20.30
C GLY A 22 -2.05 5.38 -20.42
N TRP A 23 -3.32 4.97 -20.33
CA TRP A 23 -4.45 5.88 -20.15
C TRP A 23 -5.01 5.66 -18.75
N ASP A 24 -4.71 6.55 -17.81
CA ASP A 24 -5.18 6.43 -16.43
C ASP A 24 -6.72 6.46 -16.38
N ALA A 25 -7.30 5.51 -15.63
CA ALA A 25 -8.73 5.32 -15.43
C ALA A 25 -9.59 5.10 -16.71
N ALA A 26 -9.00 4.63 -17.82
CA ALA A 26 -9.79 4.33 -19.02
C ALA A 26 -10.64 3.06 -18.85
N ASP A 27 -11.92 3.15 -19.25
CA ASP A 27 -12.93 2.11 -19.00
C ASP A 27 -13.73 1.75 -20.27
N TRP A 28 -13.97 0.45 -20.47
CA TRP A 28 -14.75 -0.05 -21.60
C TRP A 28 -16.20 0.42 -21.62
N ARG A 29 -16.84 0.68 -20.48
CA ARG A 29 -18.22 1.21 -20.41
C ARG A 29 -18.30 2.64 -20.94
N ALA A 30 -17.21 3.41 -20.88
CA ALA A 30 -17.13 4.72 -21.52
C ALA A 30 -16.74 4.61 -23.00
N ILE A 31 -15.84 3.68 -23.34
CA ILE A 31 -15.27 3.53 -24.69
C ILE A 31 -16.22 2.83 -25.67
N ARG A 32 -16.87 1.72 -25.28
CA ARG A 32 -17.71 0.89 -26.19
C ARG A 32 -18.82 1.72 -26.85
N PRO A 33 -19.58 2.58 -26.15
CA PRO A 33 -20.55 3.46 -26.81
C PRO A 33 -19.92 4.41 -27.85
N LEU A 34 -18.68 4.84 -27.66
CA LEU A 34 -17.96 5.71 -28.60
C LEU A 34 -17.47 4.93 -29.83
N LEU A 35 -17.02 3.69 -29.65
CA LEU A 35 -16.68 2.78 -30.75
C LEU A 35 -17.91 2.50 -31.63
N GLU A 36 -19.05 2.16 -31.03
CA GLU A 36 -20.31 1.91 -31.73
C GLU A 36 -20.77 3.13 -32.55
N GLN A 37 -20.46 4.33 -32.07
CA GLN A 37 -20.76 5.59 -32.76
C GLN A 37 -19.69 6.01 -33.78
N GLY A 38 -18.62 5.22 -33.96
CA GLY A 38 -17.50 5.52 -34.86
C GLY A 38 -16.67 6.73 -34.43
N LYS A 39 -16.66 7.07 -33.13
CA LYS A 39 -15.97 8.25 -32.58
C LYS A 39 -14.53 7.99 -32.13
N MET A 40 -14.09 6.72 -32.11
CA MET A 40 -12.73 6.30 -31.75
C MET A 40 -12.13 5.36 -32.82
N PRO A 41 -11.94 5.83 -34.06
CA PRO A 41 -11.52 4.99 -35.18
C PRO A 41 -10.11 4.41 -35.04
N HIS A 42 -9.20 5.06 -34.30
CA HIS A 42 -7.84 4.56 -34.15
C HIS A 42 -7.77 3.39 -33.18
N LEU A 43 -8.46 3.49 -32.05
CA LEU A 43 -8.62 2.40 -31.09
C LEU A 43 -9.37 1.23 -31.72
N GLN A 44 -10.47 1.50 -32.45
CA GLN A 44 -11.21 0.46 -33.16
C GLN A 44 -10.29 -0.34 -34.09
N ARG A 45 -9.50 0.34 -34.92
CA ARG A 45 -8.53 -0.33 -35.81
C ARG A 45 -7.50 -1.13 -35.03
N MET A 46 -6.97 -0.59 -33.93
CA MET A 46 -5.99 -1.29 -33.10
C MET A 46 -6.57 -2.58 -32.51
N MET A 47 -7.85 -2.57 -32.09
CA MET A 47 -8.56 -3.76 -31.60
C MET A 47 -8.77 -4.80 -32.72
N GLU A 48 -9.20 -4.38 -33.91
CA GLU A 48 -9.39 -5.26 -35.07
C GLU A 48 -8.08 -5.93 -35.53
N GLU A 49 -6.96 -5.21 -35.42
CA GLU A 49 -5.62 -5.68 -35.79
C GLU A 49 -4.89 -6.43 -34.67
N GLY A 50 -5.49 -6.55 -33.48
CA GLY A 50 -4.80 -7.00 -32.28
C GLY A 50 -5.68 -7.81 -31.33
N CYS A 51 -5.29 -7.80 -30.06
CA CYS A 51 -5.99 -8.47 -28.97
C CYS A 51 -6.42 -7.42 -27.94
N HIS A 52 -7.62 -7.55 -27.37
CA HIS A 52 -8.15 -6.58 -26.41
C HIS A 52 -8.97 -7.25 -25.31
N GLY A 53 -9.02 -6.65 -24.12
CA GLY A 53 -9.77 -7.22 -23.01
C GLY A 53 -9.75 -6.36 -21.75
N ASN A 54 -10.27 -6.91 -20.66
CA ASN A 54 -10.21 -6.30 -19.32
C ASN A 54 -8.84 -6.55 -18.67
N VAL A 55 -8.37 -5.58 -17.90
CA VAL A 55 -7.27 -5.75 -16.93
C VAL A 55 -7.84 -5.62 -15.53
N SER A 56 -7.68 -6.65 -14.70
CA SER A 56 -7.99 -6.57 -13.28
C SER A 56 -6.98 -5.70 -12.53
N THR A 57 -7.49 -4.79 -11.69
CA THR A 57 -6.66 -3.92 -10.84
C THR A 57 -6.24 -4.60 -9.54
N LEU A 58 -5.46 -3.89 -8.71
CA LEU A 58 -5.15 -4.29 -7.34
C LEU A 58 -5.91 -3.40 -6.35
N ASN A 59 -6.12 -3.90 -5.13
CA ASN A 59 -6.60 -3.08 -4.02
C ASN A 59 -5.44 -2.68 -3.09
N PRO A 60 -5.42 -1.45 -2.55
CA PRO A 60 -6.33 -0.35 -2.87
C PRO A 60 -6.06 0.25 -4.26
N ILE A 61 -7.09 0.83 -4.89
CA ILE A 61 -7.02 1.41 -6.24
C ILE A 61 -6.35 2.79 -6.17
N LEU A 62 -5.04 2.80 -5.97
CA LEU A 62 -4.22 4.02 -5.88
C LEU A 62 -3.19 4.03 -7.00
N SER A 63 -3.31 4.97 -7.95
CA SER A 63 -2.44 5.09 -9.13
C SER A 63 -0.94 4.96 -8.85
N PRO A 64 -0.30 5.57 -7.82
CA PRO A 64 1.12 5.35 -7.55
C PRO A 64 1.49 3.89 -7.25
N MET A 65 0.60 3.14 -6.58
CA MET A 65 0.80 1.72 -6.30
C MET A 65 0.61 0.89 -7.57
N LEU A 66 -0.46 1.17 -8.32
CA LEU A 66 -0.83 0.43 -9.52
C LEU A 66 0.16 0.62 -10.67
N TRP A 67 0.53 1.85 -11.02
CA TRP A 67 1.50 2.10 -12.09
C TRP A 67 2.90 1.61 -11.73
N THR A 68 3.28 1.60 -10.44
CA THR A 68 4.52 0.93 -10.02
C THR A 68 4.41 -0.58 -10.17
N SER A 69 3.25 -1.18 -9.86
CA SER A 69 2.99 -2.61 -10.07
C SER A 69 3.05 -2.99 -11.55
N ILE A 70 2.48 -2.16 -12.43
CA ILE A 70 2.56 -2.29 -13.90
C ILE A 70 4.01 -2.28 -14.37
N ALA A 71 4.80 -1.32 -13.88
CA ALA A 71 6.18 -1.13 -14.29
C ALA A 71 7.15 -2.20 -13.77
N THR A 72 6.79 -2.92 -12.71
CA THR A 72 7.70 -3.88 -12.03
C THR A 72 7.22 -5.33 -12.12
N GLY A 73 5.93 -5.56 -12.38
CA GLY A 73 5.29 -6.87 -12.27
C GLY A 73 5.20 -7.39 -10.83
N LYS A 74 5.30 -6.52 -9.84
CA LYS A 74 5.34 -6.85 -8.40
C LYS A 74 4.25 -6.12 -7.64
N ARG A 75 3.83 -6.66 -6.50
CA ARG A 75 2.89 -6.02 -5.57
C ARG A 75 3.56 -4.93 -4.70
N PRO A 76 2.77 -4.04 -4.08
CA PRO A 76 3.24 -3.00 -3.17
C PRO A 76 4.16 -3.45 -2.03
N SER A 77 3.90 -4.63 -1.46
CA SER A 77 4.75 -5.22 -0.41
C SER A 77 6.20 -5.43 -0.87
N LYS A 78 6.41 -5.70 -2.16
CA LYS A 78 7.74 -5.90 -2.77
C LYS A 78 8.35 -4.61 -3.29
N HIS A 79 7.61 -3.83 -4.08
CA HIS A 79 8.18 -2.63 -4.72
C HIS A 79 8.29 -1.41 -3.79
N GLY A 80 7.62 -1.39 -2.65
CA GLY A 80 7.82 -0.39 -1.59
C GLY A 80 7.09 0.96 -1.76
N ILE A 81 6.17 1.06 -2.72
CA ILE A 81 5.33 2.27 -2.93
C ILE A 81 3.95 1.96 -2.38
N TRP A 82 3.53 2.65 -1.30
CA TRP A 82 2.31 2.31 -0.55
C TRP A 82 1.25 3.44 -0.52
N GLY A 83 1.40 4.49 -1.31
CA GLY A 83 0.44 5.59 -1.33
C GLY A 83 0.96 6.83 -2.04
N PHE A 84 0.28 7.96 -1.85
CA PHE A 84 0.58 9.24 -2.52
C PHE A 84 1.63 10.12 -1.83
N SER A 85 1.89 9.89 -0.54
CA SER A 85 2.78 10.73 0.26
C SER A 85 3.55 9.88 1.27
N GLU A 86 4.67 10.41 1.75
CA GLU A 86 5.54 9.74 2.71
C GLU A 86 6.30 10.73 3.59
N PRO A 87 6.81 10.28 4.76
CA PRO A 87 7.79 11.06 5.50
C PRO A 87 9.06 11.26 4.67
N SER A 88 9.61 12.47 4.72
CA SER A 88 10.95 12.79 4.22
C SER A 88 12.02 11.88 4.84
N PRO A 89 13.19 11.67 4.18
CA PRO A 89 14.27 10.83 4.71
C PRO A 89 14.80 11.27 6.07
N ASP A 90 14.82 12.57 6.35
CA ASP A 90 15.19 13.12 7.66
C ASP A 90 14.06 13.02 8.71
N GLY A 91 12.88 12.61 8.26
CA GLY A 91 11.69 12.38 9.06
C GLY A 91 11.03 13.65 9.62
N LYS A 92 11.37 14.85 9.10
CA LYS A 92 10.89 16.13 9.64
C LYS A 92 9.66 16.70 8.94
N THR A 93 9.42 16.32 7.69
CA THR A 93 8.31 16.80 6.85
C THR A 93 7.64 15.63 6.12
N ILE A 94 6.47 15.88 5.53
CA ILE A 94 5.80 14.98 4.58
C ILE A 94 6.04 15.48 3.16
N ARG A 95 6.32 14.57 2.24
CA ARG A 95 6.53 14.86 0.83
C ARG A 95 5.67 13.94 -0.06
N PRO A 96 5.47 14.28 -1.34
CA PRO A 96 4.85 13.36 -2.29
C PRO A 96 5.71 12.11 -2.46
N ILE A 97 5.07 10.99 -2.77
CA ILE A 97 5.81 9.78 -3.12
C ILE A 97 6.57 10.00 -4.44
N THR A 98 7.80 9.48 -4.52
CA THR A 98 8.66 9.62 -5.70
C THR A 98 9.23 8.25 -6.11
N ASN A 99 9.90 8.19 -7.27
CA ASN A 99 10.53 6.95 -7.71
C ASN A 99 11.70 6.49 -6.81
N ARG A 100 12.26 7.39 -5.98
CA ARG A 100 13.39 7.13 -5.06
C ARG A 100 13.08 6.03 -4.04
N ASN A 101 11.80 5.82 -3.77
CA ASN A 101 11.33 4.86 -2.78
C ASN A 101 11.00 3.49 -3.38
N ARG A 102 11.06 3.38 -4.71
CA ARG A 102 10.87 2.11 -5.39
C ARG A 102 12.07 1.21 -5.09
N ARG A 103 11.80 0.04 -4.52
CA ARG A 103 12.82 -0.95 -4.10
C ARG A 103 13.19 -1.96 -5.18
N CYS A 104 12.49 -1.91 -6.32
CA CYS A 104 12.64 -2.85 -7.43
C CYS A 104 12.88 -2.11 -8.74
N LYS A 105 13.60 -2.76 -9.66
CA LYS A 105 13.80 -2.28 -11.02
C LYS A 105 12.48 -2.28 -11.78
N ALA A 106 12.14 -1.15 -12.38
CA ALA A 106 11.07 -1.10 -13.37
C ALA A 106 11.57 -1.65 -14.72
N ILE A 107 10.64 -1.94 -15.63
CA ILE A 107 10.96 -2.53 -16.94
C ILE A 107 11.99 -1.71 -17.72
N TRP A 108 11.94 -0.37 -17.69
CA TRP A 108 12.94 0.47 -18.35
C TRP A 108 14.32 0.40 -17.67
N ASN A 109 14.39 0.14 -16.36
CA ASN A 109 15.66 -0.10 -15.68
C ASN A 109 16.23 -1.46 -16.12
N ILE A 110 15.37 -2.48 -16.20
CA ILE A 110 15.75 -3.82 -16.65
C ILE A 110 16.24 -3.78 -18.10
N LEU A 111 15.54 -3.07 -18.98
CA LEU A 111 15.91 -2.93 -20.39
C LEU A 111 17.18 -2.08 -20.55
N SER A 112 17.34 -1.00 -19.78
CA SER A 112 18.56 -0.19 -19.79
C SER A 112 19.79 -1.02 -19.45
N GLN A 113 19.69 -1.88 -18.44
CA GLN A 113 20.83 -2.70 -17.98
C GLN A 113 21.32 -3.68 -19.05
N VAL A 114 20.44 -4.11 -19.95
CA VAL A 114 20.75 -5.00 -21.10
C VAL A 114 20.96 -4.24 -22.42
N ASP A 115 21.36 -2.96 -22.32
CA ASP A 115 21.72 -2.08 -23.44
C ASP A 115 20.59 -1.76 -24.42
N LYS A 116 19.32 -1.84 -23.97
CA LYS A 116 18.18 -1.32 -24.75
C LYS A 116 18.00 0.17 -24.50
N LYS A 117 17.56 0.89 -25.54
CA LYS A 117 17.26 2.31 -25.47
C LYS A 117 15.80 2.55 -25.07
N CYS A 118 15.59 3.27 -23.99
CA CYS A 118 14.29 3.51 -23.39
C CYS A 118 13.91 5.00 -23.40
N ASN A 119 12.74 5.33 -23.94
CA ASN A 119 12.09 6.62 -23.76
C ASN A 119 10.93 6.47 -22.76
N VAL A 120 10.90 7.25 -21.68
CA VAL A 120 9.82 7.20 -20.68
C VAL A 120 9.29 8.61 -20.44
N VAL A 121 8.00 8.85 -20.70
CA VAL A 121 7.41 10.20 -20.67
C VAL A 121 6.19 10.24 -19.77
N GLY A 122 6.22 11.13 -18.77
CA GLY A 122 5.10 11.42 -17.88
C GLY A 122 4.78 10.32 -16.86
N TYR A 123 5.45 9.16 -16.90
CA TYR A 123 5.13 7.97 -16.10
C TYR A 123 5.01 8.27 -14.60
N TRP A 124 4.01 7.73 -13.91
CA TRP A 124 3.79 8.05 -12.50
C TRP A 124 4.17 6.88 -11.57
N PRO A 125 4.96 7.09 -10.49
CA PRO A 125 5.88 8.20 -10.25
C PRO A 125 7.22 7.98 -10.98
N SER A 126 7.72 8.99 -11.69
CA SER A 126 9.03 8.98 -12.38
C SER A 126 9.91 10.20 -12.06
N HIS A 127 9.46 11.08 -11.16
CA HIS A 127 10.28 12.16 -10.65
C HIS A 127 11.14 11.69 -9.47
N PRO A 128 12.41 12.11 -9.37
CA PRO A 128 13.17 12.80 -10.42
C PRO A 128 13.53 11.87 -11.58
N ALA A 129 13.73 12.42 -12.79
CA ALA A 129 14.03 11.66 -13.99
C ALA A 129 15.25 10.75 -13.78
N GLU A 130 15.06 9.46 -14.03
CA GLU A 130 16.07 8.43 -13.85
C GLU A 130 17.13 8.45 -14.96
N PRO A 131 18.41 8.21 -14.62
CA PRO A 131 19.50 8.16 -15.59
C PRO A 131 19.52 6.86 -16.42
N ILE A 132 18.41 6.55 -17.08
CA ILE A 132 18.24 5.37 -17.94
C ILE A 132 19.06 5.45 -19.23
N ASN A 133 19.23 4.32 -19.91
CA ASN A 133 19.83 4.29 -21.25
C ASN A 133 18.81 4.81 -22.28
N GLY A 134 18.75 6.12 -22.49
CA GLY A 134 17.77 6.76 -23.36
C GLY A 134 17.30 8.09 -22.76
N VAL A 135 16.00 8.39 -22.84
CA VAL A 135 15.44 9.66 -22.37
C VAL A 135 14.32 9.42 -21.36
N MET A 136 14.37 10.07 -20.20
CA MET A 136 13.24 10.14 -19.27
C MET A 136 12.76 11.58 -19.11
N VAL A 137 11.44 11.77 -19.22
CA VAL A 137 10.73 13.01 -18.93
C VAL A 137 9.74 12.71 -17.81
N SER A 138 10.01 13.24 -16.61
CA SER A 138 9.27 12.87 -15.41
C SER A 138 7.81 13.36 -15.42
N ASN A 139 6.97 12.78 -14.56
CA ASN A 139 5.58 13.18 -14.33
C ASN A 139 5.37 14.62 -13.82
N TRP A 140 6.44 15.36 -13.50
CA TRP A 140 6.38 16.77 -13.10
C TRP A 140 6.52 17.73 -14.29
N TYR A 141 6.90 17.23 -15.47
CA TYR A 141 7.17 18.02 -16.68
C TYR A 141 5.99 18.89 -17.14
N HIS A 142 4.81 18.30 -17.25
CA HIS A 142 3.64 18.96 -17.82
C HIS A 142 2.90 19.86 -16.83
N ARG A 143 3.25 19.82 -15.55
CA ARG A 143 2.49 20.49 -14.48
C ARG A 143 2.59 22.01 -14.59
N ALA A 144 1.46 22.64 -14.85
CA ALA A 144 1.33 24.09 -14.81
C ALA A 144 1.31 24.62 -13.36
N ILE A 145 2.37 25.34 -12.98
CA ILE A 145 2.42 26.17 -11.76
C ILE A 145 1.95 27.59 -12.11
N PRO A 146 1.43 28.38 -11.15
CA PRO A 146 1.10 29.77 -11.41
C PRO A 146 2.31 30.55 -11.96
N ILE A 147 2.11 31.26 -13.08
CA ILE A 147 3.13 32.15 -13.65
C ILE A 147 3.55 33.17 -12.58
N LYS A 148 4.85 33.41 -12.42
CA LYS A 148 5.38 34.30 -11.38
C LYS A 148 4.68 35.68 -11.42
N GLY A 149 3.97 36.03 -10.34
CA GLY A 149 3.24 37.30 -10.22
C GLY A 149 1.80 37.28 -10.74
N TRP A 150 1.29 36.15 -11.22
CA TRP A 150 -0.09 35.97 -11.68
C TRP A 150 -0.71 34.70 -11.08
N THR A 151 -1.99 34.78 -10.70
CA THR A 151 -2.75 33.63 -10.20
C THR A 151 -3.93 33.41 -11.14
N PRO A 152 -4.16 32.20 -11.67
CA PRO A 152 -5.29 31.94 -12.56
C PRO A 152 -6.61 32.01 -11.78
N THR A 153 -7.25 33.18 -11.75
CA THR A 153 -8.58 33.35 -11.14
C THR A 153 -9.71 33.44 -12.16
N SER A 154 -9.39 33.70 -13.43
CA SER A 154 -10.34 33.81 -14.53
C SER A 154 -9.66 33.53 -15.87
N ILE A 155 -10.42 33.04 -16.85
CA ILE A 155 -9.95 32.86 -18.23
C ILE A 155 -9.81 34.21 -18.95
N ALA A 156 -10.55 35.23 -18.53
CA ALA A 156 -10.53 36.55 -19.17
C ALA A 156 -9.22 37.33 -18.93
N ASP A 157 -8.53 37.11 -17.81
CA ASP A 157 -7.35 37.87 -17.37
C ASP A 157 -6.01 37.17 -17.68
N ARG A 158 -5.96 36.34 -18.72
CA ARG A 158 -4.80 35.51 -19.05
C ARG A 158 -3.65 36.32 -19.68
N PRO A 159 -2.40 36.24 -19.14
CA PRO A 159 -1.24 36.70 -19.89
C PRO A 159 -1.03 35.79 -21.11
N LYS A 160 -0.84 36.39 -22.29
CA LYS A 160 -0.56 35.69 -23.56
C LYS A 160 0.94 35.46 -23.73
N PRO A 161 1.42 34.36 -24.33
CA PRO A 161 2.85 34.16 -24.57
C PRO A 161 3.43 35.27 -25.48
N GLY A 162 4.65 35.73 -25.19
CA GLY A 162 5.40 36.71 -26.01
C GLY A 162 5.66 38.06 -25.32
N LEU A 163 6.16 39.06 -26.09
CA LEU A 163 6.67 40.36 -25.61
C LEU A 163 5.69 41.21 -24.75
N GLN A 164 4.41 40.86 -24.70
CA GLN A 164 3.37 41.54 -23.91
C GLN A 164 2.70 40.63 -22.84
N GLY A 165 3.18 39.41 -22.62
CA GLY A 165 2.74 38.55 -21.50
C GLY A 165 3.89 37.72 -20.93
N TRP A 166 3.79 36.39 -20.85
CA TRP A 166 4.78 35.56 -20.13
C TRP A 166 5.83 34.89 -21.05
N THR A 167 7.01 34.64 -20.49
CA THR A 167 8.18 33.97 -21.09
C THR A 167 8.48 32.64 -20.38
N HIS A 168 9.23 31.73 -21.01
CA HIS A 168 9.62 30.46 -20.38
C HIS A 168 10.38 30.65 -19.05
N ASP A 169 11.10 31.76 -18.88
CA ASP A 169 11.77 32.13 -17.62
C ASP A 169 10.77 32.41 -16.47
N GLU A 170 9.53 32.77 -16.80
CA GLU A 170 8.46 33.06 -15.84
C GLU A 170 7.59 31.82 -15.51
N TRP A 171 7.76 30.74 -16.27
CA TRP A 171 7.22 29.39 -16.01
C TRP A 171 8.31 28.31 -16.25
N PRO A 172 9.34 28.26 -15.38
CA PRO A 172 10.44 27.33 -15.55
C PRO A 172 9.97 25.88 -15.41
N MET A 173 10.71 24.97 -16.04
CA MET A 173 10.58 23.54 -15.80
C MET A 173 11.26 23.18 -14.46
N PRO A 174 10.65 22.34 -13.61
CA PRO A 174 11.30 21.91 -12.36
C PRO A 174 12.63 21.18 -12.60
N GLU A 175 13.60 21.34 -11.70
CA GLU A 175 14.89 20.65 -11.78
C GLU A 175 14.71 19.11 -11.73
N GLY A 176 15.59 18.35 -12.39
CA GLY A 176 15.50 16.88 -12.38
C GLY A 176 14.31 16.33 -13.16
N THR A 177 13.68 17.13 -14.02
CA THR A 177 12.51 16.70 -14.81
C THR A 177 12.89 15.92 -16.07
N VAL A 178 14.09 16.14 -16.62
CA VAL A 178 14.53 15.55 -17.89
C VAL A 178 15.90 14.90 -17.72
N HIS A 179 16.03 13.67 -18.19
CA HIS A 179 17.31 13.02 -18.43
C HIS A 179 17.39 12.58 -19.90
N PRO A 180 18.51 12.80 -20.60
CA PRO A 180 19.68 13.57 -20.18
C PRO A 180 19.42 15.09 -20.19
N GLU A 181 20.06 15.81 -19.26
CA GLU A 181 19.84 17.26 -19.01
C GLU A 181 19.96 18.16 -20.26
N HIS A 182 20.80 17.79 -21.23
CA HIS A 182 20.97 18.60 -22.44
C HIS A 182 19.73 18.67 -23.34
N LEU A 183 18.70 17.84 -23.09
CA LEU A 183 17.42 17.90 -23.78
C LEU A 183 16.41 18.84 -23.10
N SER A 184 16.68 19.32 -21.88
CA SER A 184 15.77 20.15 -21.08
C SER A 184 15.29 21.39 -21.83
N GLU A 185 16.20 22.16 -22.43
CA GLU A 185 15.86 23.40 -23.15
C GLU A 185 14.91 23.14 -24.34
N LYS A 186 15.18 22.08 -25.12
CA LYS A 186 14.36 21.73 -26.28
C LYS A 186 12.99 21.20 -25.86
N LEU A 187 12.95 20.36 -24.82
CA LEU A 187 11.71 19.80 -24.33
C LEU A 187 10.81 20.88 -23.72
N MET A 188 11.38 21.88 -23.07
CA MET A 188 10.62 23.01 -22.54
C MET A 188 9.73 23.71 -23.59
N GLU A 189 10.18 23.79 -24.86
CA GLU A 189 9.40 24.39 -25.97
C GLU A 189 8.15 23.58 -26.36
N PHE A 190 8.06 22.31 -25.95
CA PHE A 190 6.91 21.44 -26.22
C PHE A 190 5.86 21.46 -25.09
N ARG A 191 6.03 22.30 -24.07
CA ARG A 191 5.04 22.49 -22.99
C ARG A 191 3.96 23.47 -23.45
N MET A 192 2.72 23.17 -23.09
CA MET A 192 1.57 24.05 -23.29
C MET A 192 1.06 24.52 -21.94
N HIS A 193 0.95 25.83 -21.75
CA HIS A 193 0.37 26.41 -20.55
C HIS A 193 -1.16 26.54 -20.69
N PRO A 194 -1.96 26.33 -19.63
CA PRO A 194 -3.43 26.45 -19.70
C PRO A 194 -3.92 27.83 -20.15
N SER A 195 -3.12 28.89 -19.98
CA SER A 195 -3.47 30.24 -20.44
C SER A 195 -3.40 30.42 -21.96
N GLU A 196 -2.76 29.52 -22.69
CA GLU A 196 -2.65 29.54 -24.15
C GLU A 196 -3.90 28.97 -24.84
N LEU A 197 -4.75 28.27 -24.09
CA LEU A 197 -5.96 27.68 -24.64
C LEU A 197 -7.02 28.75 -24.92
N GLU A 198 -7.65 28.66 -26.09
CA GLU A 198 -8.70 29.59 -26.52
C GLU A 198 -10.03 28.85 -26.66
N ALA A 199 -11.11 29.59 -26.93
CA ALA A 199 -12.45 29.03 -27.12
C ALA A 199 -12.49 27.91 -28.18
N ALA A 200 -11.65 28.01 -29.23
CA ALA A 200 -11.56 26.97 -30.26
C ALA A 200 -11.01 25.63 -29.74
N HIS A 201 -10.14 25.67 -28.72
CA HIS A 201 -9.57 24.47 -28.10
C HIS A 201 -10.51 23.84 -27.07
N ILE A 202 -11.25 24.66 -26.32
CA ILE A 202 -12.10 24.21 -25.20
C ILE A 202 -13.56 23.96 -25.63
N GLY A 203 -14.04 24.67 -26.65
CA GLY A 203 -15.41 24.54 -27.18
C GLY A 203 -15.84 23.10 -27.52
N PRO A 204 -14.97 22.23 -28.07
CA PRO A 204 -15.29 20.81 -28.27
C PRO A 204 -15.60 20.03 -26.99
N PHE A 205 -15.13 20.49 -25.83
CA PHE A 205 -15.42 19.89 -24.51
C PHE A 205 -16.64 20.55 -23.85
N ILE A 206 -16.75 21.88 -24.00
CA ILE A 206 -17.74 22.71 -23.29
C ILE A 206 -18.39 23.66 -24.32
N PRO A 207 -19.54 23.30 -24.91
CA PRO A 207 -20.17 24.09 -25.97
C PRO A 207 -20.55 25.53 -25.54
N ASN A 208 -20.96 25.72 -24.29
CA ASN A 208 -21.36 27.02 -23.74
C ASN A 208 -20.18 27.81 -23.13
N PHE A 209 -18.95 27.58 -23.63
CA PHE A 209 -17.72 28.15 -23.10
C PHE A 209 -17.78 29.68 -22.89
N LEU A 210 -18.26 30.44 -23.88
CA LEU A 210 -18.26 31.91 -23.83
C LEU A 210 -19.15 32.45 -22.69
N GLU A 211 -20.33 31.87 -22.50
CA GLU A 211 -21.24 32.26 -21.42
C GLU A 211 -20.65 31.93 -20.04
N LEU A 212 -20.03 30.76 -19.90
CA LEU A 212 -19.37 30.36 -18.66
C LEU A 212 -18.13 31.19 -18.37
N GLN A 213 -17.43 31.66 -19.41
CA GLN A 213 -16.30 32.56 -19.28
C GLN A 213 -16.73 33.92 -18.73
N GLU A 214 -17.84 34.49 -19.23
CA GLU A 214 -18.43 35.74 -18.69
C GLU A 214 -18.83 35.61 -17.21
N LYS A 215 -19.18 34.39 -16.78
CA LYS A 215 -19.54 34.06 -15.38
C LYS A 215 -18.34 33.66 -14.51
N GLU A 216 -17.13 33.64 -15.07
CA GLU A 216 -15.90 33.21 -14.41
C GLU A 216 -15.99 31.81 -13.77
N ASP A 217 -16.63 30.87 -14.47
CA ASP A 217 -16.81 29.52 -13.94
C ASP A 217 -15.45 28.80 -13.74
N PRO A 218 -15.08 28.41 -12.51
CA PRO A 218 -13.77 27.83 -12.23
C PRO A 218 -13.55 26.47 -12.91
N ARG A 219 -14.62 25.78 -13.32
CA ARG A 219 -14.53 24.49 -14.02
C ARG A 219 -13.88 24.62 -15.39
N LEU A 220 -13.97 25.79 -16.02
CA LEU A 220 -13.26 26.02 -17.28
C LEU A 220 -11.74 25.99 -17.12
N VAL A 221 -11.23 26.47 -15.98
CA VAL A 221 -9.79 26.42 -15.64
C VAL A 221 -9.35 24.98 -15.43
N ALA A 222 -10.17 24.18 -14.72
CA ALA A 222 -9.89 22.76 -14.52
C ALA A 222 -9.79 22.01 -15.86
N CYS A 223 -10.76 22.18 -16.77
CA CYS A 223 -10.72 21.58 -18.10
C CYS A 223 -9.51 22.06 -18.93
N SER A 224 -9.17 23.35 -18.84
CA SER A 224 -8.00 23.92 -19.53
C SER A 224 -6.69 23.30 -19.03
N LYS A 225 -6.57 23.10 -17.71
CA LYS A 225 -5.37 22.51 -17.10
C LYS A 225 -5.15 21.10 -17.63
N VAL A 226 -6.17 20.24 -17.56
CA VAL A 226 -6.06 18.85 -18.02
C VAL A 226 -5.71 18.75 -19.51
N LEU A 227 -6.31 19.61 -20.35
CA LEU A 227 -6.01 19.64 -21.78
C LEU A 227 -4.56 20.05 -22.09
N ALA A 228 -4.06 21.08 -21.40
CA ALA A 228 -2.69 21.56 -21.57
C ALA A 228 -1.65 20.55 -21.07
N ASP A 229 -1.92 19.94 -19.91
CA ASP A 229 -1.14 18.86 -19.31
C ASP A 229 -1.00 17.68 -20.31
N ALA A 230 -2.12 17.16 -20.83
CA ALA A 230 -2.15 16.05 -21.79
C ALA A 230 -1.40 16.37 -23.09
N THR A 231 -1.59 17.58 -23.62
CA THR A 231 -0.96 18.03 -24.87
C THR A 231 0.56 18.15 -24.71
N SER A 232 1.04 18.63 -23.55
CA SER A 232 2.48 18.72 -23.26
C SER A 232 3.15 17.34 -23.25
N VAL A 233 2.52 16.36 -22.59
CA VAL A 233 3.01 14.97 -22.57
C VAL A 233 3.04 14.38 -23.98
N HIS A 234 1.98 14.60 -24.77
CA HIS A 234 1.90 14.10 -26.14
C HIS A 234 2.95 14.73 -27.06
N ALA A 235 3.16 16.05 -26.96
CA ALA A 235 4.16 16.76 -27.75
C ALA A 235 5.58 16.27 -27.44
N ALA A 236 5.94 16.12 -26.16
CA ALA A 236 7.23 15.54 -25.76
C ALA A 236 7.41 14.10 -26.29
N THR A 237 6.38 13.26 -26.16
CA THR A 237 6.42 11.87 -26.61
C THR A 237 6.66 11.75 -28.11
N THR A 238 5.89 12.49 -28.91
CA THR A 238 6.00 12.47 -30.38
C THR A 238 7.34 13.03 -30.86
N ALA A 239 7.87 14.06 -30.20
CA ALA A 239 9.21 14.58 -30.47
C ALA A 239 10.29 13.53 -30.19
N LEU A 240 10.27 12.88 -29.03
CA LEU A 240 11.26 11.86 -28.65
C LEU A 240 11.20 10.62 -29.54
N MET A 241 10.00 10.13 -29.88
CA MET A 241 9.86 8.99 -30.81
C MET A 241 10.41 9.28 -32.21
N SER A 242 10.41 10.55 -32.62
CA SER A 242 10.86 10.99 -33.95
C SER A 242 12.35 11.34 -33.99
N LEU A 243 12.89 11.89 -32.91
CA LEU A 243 14.22 12.49 -32.87
C LEU A 243 15.26 11.62 -32.18
N GLU A 244 14.84 10.73 -31.27
CA GLU A 244 15.76 9.90 -30.48
C GLU A 244 15.63 8.41 -30.85
N PRO A 245 16.74 7.65 -30.85
CA PRO A 245 16.69 6.21 -31.09
C PRO A 245 16.13 5.47 -29.87
N TRP A 246 15.19 4.54 -30.09
CA TRP A 246 14.55 3.78 -29.02
C TRP A 246 14.22 2.34 -29.44
N ASP A 247 14.27 1.43 -28.46
CA ASP A 247 13.77 0.05 -28.49
C ASP A 247 12.47 -0.07 -27.69
N PHE A 248 12.36 0.68 -26.58
CA PHE A 248 11.19 0.75 -25.72
C PHE A 248 10.76 2.20 -25.53
N THR A 249 9.48 2.50 -25.73
CA THR A 249 8.88 3.79 -25.34
C THR A 249 7.71 3.53 -24.41
N ALA A 250 7.64 4.24 -23.29
CA ALA A 250 6.47 4.27 -22.42
C ALA A 250 5.97 5.71 -22.25
N VAL A 251 4.68 5.93 -22.47
CA VAL A 251 4.02 7.21 -22.20
C VAL A 251 2.83 6.97 -21.31
N TYR A 252 2.64 7.83 -20.32
CA TYR A 252 1.51 7.81 -19.41
C TYR A 252 0.73 9.11 -19.50
N TYR A 253 -0.59 9.00 -19.60
CA TYR A 253 -1.51 10.12 -19.61
C TYR A 253 -2.47 10.04 -18.42
N ASP A 254 -2.40 11.03 -17.52
CA ASP A 254 -3.30 11.19 -16.37
C ASP A 254 -4.65 11.86 -16.73
N ALA A 255 -4.83 12.26 -17.98
CA ALA A 255 -5.89 13.18 -18.36
C ALA A 255 -7.30 12.57 -18.33
N ILE A 256 -7.47 11.28 -18.64
CA ILE A 256 -8.78 10.62 -18.58
C ILE A 256 -9.27 10.56 -17.12
N ASP A 257 -8.42 10.13 -16.18
CA ASP A 257 -8.70 10.16 -14.74
C ASP A 257 -9.04 11.59 -14.26
N HIS A 258 -8.23 12.59 -14.61
CA HIS A 258 -8.49 13.98 -14.20
C HIS A 258 -9.78 14.56 -14.81
N PHE A 259 -10.11 14.25 -16.06
CA PHE A 259 -11.42 14.57 -16.63
C PHE A 259 -12.54 13.84 -15.87
N GLY A 260 -12.28 12.60 -15.46
CA GLY A 260 -13.15 11.78 -14.64
C GLY A 260 -13.51 12.46 -13.32
N HIS A 261 -12.54 12.69 -12.45
CA HIS A 261 -12.77 13.36 -11.16
C HIS A 261 -13.42 14.74 -11.30
N GLY A 262 -13.06 15.51 -12.34
CA GLY A 262 -13.65 16.83 -12.58
C GLY A 262 -15.11 16.78 -13.08
N PHE A 263 -15.43 15.82 -13.95
CA PHE A 263 -16.60 15.92 -14.83
C PHE A 263 -17.41 14.64 -15.04
N MET A 264 -16.99 13.47 -14.53
CA MET A 264 -17.72 12.21 -14.71
C MET A 264 -19.13 12.23 -14.13
N LYS A 265 -19.35 12.97 -13.04
CA LYS A 265 -20.69 13.21 -12.48
C LYS A 265 -21.67 13.86 -13.46
N TYR A 266 -21.17 14.55 -14.49
CA TYR A 266 -21.97 15.15 -15.55
C TYR A 266 -22.08 14.26 -16.80
N HIS A 267 -21.31 13.19 -16.88
CA HIS A 267 -21.34 12.27 -18.02
C HIS A 267 -22.74 11.61 -18.14
N PRO A 268 -23.31 11.49 -19.35
CA PRO A 268 -24.56 10.77 -19.53
C PRO A 268 -24.47 9.31 -19.06
N PRO A 269 -25.53 8.73 -18.46
CA PRO A 269 -26.85 9.32 -18.20
C PRO A 269 -26.84 10.31 -17.02
N ARG A 270 -27.74 11.31 -17.02
CA ARG A 270 -27.83 12.27 -15.89
C ARG A 270 -28.39 11.60 -14.63
N ASN A 271 -27.69 11.73 -13.51
CA ASN A 271 -28.21 11.34 -12.21
C ASN A 271 -29.17 12.39 -11.61
N PRO A 272 -30.22 12.01 -10.85
CA PRO A 272 -31.24 12.94 -10.35
C PRO A 272 -30.71 14.09 -9.49
N TRP A 273 -29.63 13.87 -8.75
CA TRP A 273 -29.00 14.86 -7.86
C TRP A 273 -28.13 15.90 -8.61
N ILE A 274 -27.96 15.77 -9.93
CA ILE A 274 -27.16 16.69 -10.74
C ILE A 274 -28.08 17.76 -11.35
N PRO A 275 -27.83 19.06 -11.11
CA PRO A 275 -28.60 20.14 -11.74
C PRO A 275 -28.57 20.06 -13.28
N GLU A 276 -29.72 20.29 -13.91
CA GLU A 276 -29.86 20.19 -15.38
C GLU A 276 -28.94 21.16 -16.13
N ALA A 277 -28.81 22.41 -15.66
CA ALA A 277 -27.93 23.40 -16.26
C ALA A 277 -26.46 22.97 -16.26
N ASP A 278 -25.99 22.38 -15.15
CA ASP A 278 -24.63 21.87 -15.06
C ASP A 278 -24.42 20.66 -15.97
N PHE A 279 -25.38 19.72 -16.01
CA PHE A 279 -25.33 18.59 -16.91
C PHE A 279 -25.21 19.03 -18.38
N GLU A 280 -26.06 19.94 -18.84
CA GLU A 280 -26.03 20.43 -20.22
C GLU A 280 -24.69 21.11 -20.58
N ASN A 281 -24.07 21.80 -19.62
CA ASN A 281 -22.79 22.48 -19.85
C ASN A 281 -21.59 21.53 -19.94
N PHE A 282 -21.58 20.44 -19.16
CA PHE A 282 -20.36 19.65 -18.95
C PHE A 282 -20.44 18.18 -19.39
N LYS A 283 -21.60 17.69 -19.85
CA LYS A 283 -21.80 16.28 -20.26
C LYS A 283 -20.83 15.75 -21.33
N HIS A 284 -20.24 16.65 -22.13
CA HIS A 284 -19.34 16.27 -23.22
C HIS A 284 -17.86 16.22 -22.82
N VAL A 285 -17.49 16.68 -21.63
CA VAL A 285 -16.06 16.82 -21.26
C VAL A 285 -15.35 15.47 -21.26
N VAL A 286 -15.91 14.45 -20.60
CA VAL A 286 -15.31 13.11 -20.53
C VAL A 286 -15.24 12.45 -21.92
N GLU A 287 -16.34 12.50 -22.68
CA GLU A 287 -16.37 11.98 -24.06
C GLU A 287 -15.28 12.63 -24.93
N SER A 288 -15.16 13.95 -24.88
CA SER A 288 -14.15 14.69 -25.65
C SER A 288 -12.73 14.36 -25.18
N GLY A 289 -12.53 14.02 -23.91
CA GLY A 289 -11.27 13.49 -23.38
C GLY A 289 -10.87 12.17 -24.06
N TYR A 290 -11.77 11.19 -24.13
CA TYR A 290 -11.51 9.92 -24.83
C TYR A 290 -11.23 10.13 -26.33
N ARG A 291 -11.98 11.03 -26.99
CA ARG A 291 -11.76 11.34 -28.41
C ARG A 291 -10.42 12.02 -28.67
N LEU A 292 -9.96 12.89 -27.77
CA LEU A 292 -8.62 13.48 -27.84
C LEU A 292 -7.55 12.38 -27.74
N HIS A 293 -7.71 11.46 -26.80
CA HIS A 293 -6.79 10.34 -26.63
C HIS A 293 -6.76 9.39 -27.84
N ASP A 294 -7.89 9.16 -28.51
CA ASP A 294 -7.93 8.40 -29.76
C ASP A 294 -7.11 9.08 -30.88
N LEU A 295 -7.15 10.41 -30.96
CA LEU A 295 -6.31 11.18 -31.91
C LEU A 295 -4.82 11.07 -31.55
N PHE A 296 -4.49 11.13 -30.27
CA PHE A 296 -3.12 10.90 -29.79
C PHE A 296 -2.65 9.49 -30.15
N LEU A 297 -3.49 8.48 -29.93
CA LEU A 297 -3.21 7.09 -30.29
C LEU A 297 -2.94 6.96 -31.79
N GLY A 298 -3.75 7.58 -32.65
CA GLY A 298 -3.54 7.58 -34.10
C GLY A 298 -2.13 8.07 -34.50
N THR A 299 -1.68 9.16 -33.88
CA THR A 299 -0.35 9.74 -34.11
C THR A 299 0.77 8.81 -33.60
N LEU A 300 0.61 8.25 -32.39
CA LEU A 300 1.58 7.33 -31.81
C LEU A 300 1.71 6.03 -32.62
N LEU A 301 0.60 5.46 -33.10
CA LEU A 301 0.58 4.29 -33.98
C LEU A 301 1.32 4.56 -35.29
N GLN A 302 1.13 5.75 -35.88
CA GLN A 302 1.83 6.15 -37.10
C GLN A 302 3.34 6.26 -36.88
N LEU A 303 3.78 6.84 -35.76
CA LEU A 303 5.20 6.97 -35.42
C LEU A 303 5.85 5.63 -35.05
N ALA A 304 5.11 4.73 -34.38
CA ALA A 304 5.58 3.41 -34.01
C ALA A 304 5.84 2.51 -35.24
N GLY A 305 4.99 2.60 -36.26
CA GLY A 305 5.07 1.78 -37.47
C GLY A 305 4.70 0.30 -37.25
N GLU A 306 4.56 -0.44 -38.35
CA GLU A 306 4.05 -1.82 -38.36
C GLU A 306 4.97 -2.86 -37.69
N GLY A 307 6.27 -2.55 -37.54
CA GLY A 307 7.26 -3.46 -36.93
C GLY A 307 7.31 -3.40 -35.40
N THR A 308 6.48 -2.56 -34.78
CA THR A 308 6.49 -2.31 -33.34
C THR A 308 5.31 -3.00 -32.67
N THR A 309 5.55 -3.63 -31.53
CA THR A 309 4.49 -4.07 -30.63
C THR A 309 3.97 -2.88 -29.83
N VAL A 310 2.70 -2.54 -29.98
CA VAL A 310 2.04 -1.45 -29.25
C VAL A 310 1.07 -2.05 -28.24
N ILE A 311 1.19 -1.64 -26.98
CA ILE A 311 0.33 -2.03 -25.87
C ILE A 311 -0.30 -0.76 -25.29
N LEU A 312 -1.62 -0.69 -25.28
CA LEU A 312 -2.42 0.32 -24.59
C LEU A 312 -3.06 -0.33 -23.37
N LEU A 313 -2.90 0.28 -22.20
CA LEU A 313 -3.53 -0.21 -20.97
C LEU A 313 -3.97 0.90 -20.02
N SER A 314 -4.87 0.53 -19.11
CA SER A 314 -5.26 1.31 -17.94
C SER A 314 -5.05 0.49 -16.67
N ASP A 315 -4.72 1.15 -15.58
CA ASP A 315 -4.56 0.57 -14.25
C ASP A 315 -5.91 0.24 -13.57
N HIS A 316 -6.92 1.07 -13.82
CA HIS A 316 -8.29 0.86 -13.36
C HIS A 316 -9.30 1.54 -14.31
N GLY A 317 -10.59 1.52 -13.94
CA GLY A 317 -11.65 2.18 -14.68
C GLY A 317 -12.34 3.25 -13.85
N PHE A 318 -13.46 3.76 -14.34
CA PHE A 318 -14.25 4.80 -13.68
C PHE A 318 -15.72 4.57 -13.99
N HIS A 319 -16.63 4.76 -13.02
CA HIS A 319 -18.06 4.53 -13.25
C HIS A 319 -18.65 5.60 -14.18
N PRO A 320 -19.06 5.26 -15.43
CA PRO A 320 -19.68 6.22 -16.34
C PRO A 320 -21.22 6.13 -16.31
N ASP A 321 -21.79 5.40 -15.34
CA ASP A 321 -23.18 4.98 -15.32
C ASP A 321 -23.91 5.37 -14.01
N HIS A 322 -25.04 4.72 -13.74
CA HIS A 322 -25.88 4.97 -12.56
C HIS A 322 -25.19 4.61 -11.22
N LEU A 323 -24.06 3.89 -11.24
CA LEU A 323 -23.33 3.51 -10.04
C LEU A 323 -22.38 4.60 -9.52
N ARG A 324 -22.30 5.75 -10.20
CA ARG A 324 -21.52 6.89 -9.71
C ARG A 324 -21.96 7.31 -8.30
N PRO A 325 -21.00 7.54 -7.39
CA PRO A 325 -21.31 7.95 -6.03
C PRO A 325 -21.95 9.36 -6.03
N SER A 326 -22.90 9.57 -5.12
CA SER A 326 -23.53 10.88 -4.92
C SER A 326 -22.67 11.83 -4.09
N ALA A 327 -21.72 11.29 -3.31
CA ALA A 327 -20.76 12.03 -2.50
C ALA A 327 -19.45 11.26 -2.37
N ILE A 328 -18.35 12.00 -2.27
CA ILE A 328 -17.01 11.45 -1.99
C ILE A 328 -16.80 11.40 -0.47
N PRO A 329 -16.44 10.25 0.11
CA PRO A 329 -16.11 10.12 1.53
C PRO A 329 -15.00 11.08 1.97
N ALA A 330 -15.13 11.62 3.18
CA ALA A 330 -14.13 12.53 3.78
C ALA A 330 -13.03 11.74 4.49
N ILE A 331 -12.35 10.87 3.75
CA ILE A 331 -11.22 10.04 4.19
C ILE A 331 -10.05 10.20 3.21
N PRO A 332 -8.80 9.89 3.61
CA PRO A 332 -7.67 9.82 2.68
C PRO A 332 -8.00 8.90 1.48
N ALA A 333 -7.60 9.33 0.28
CA ALA A 333 -7.95 8.68 -0.98
C ALA A 333 -9.45 8.42 -1.23
N GLY A 334 -10.34 9.20 -0.59
CA GLY A 334 -11.79 9.13 -0.78
C GLY A 334 -12.28 9.09 -2.24
N PRO A 335 -11.66 9.83 -3.20
CA PRO A 335 -12.04 9.78 -4.61
C PRO A 335 -11.97 8.38 -5.25
N ALA A 336 -11.23 7.43 -4.67
CA ALA A 336 -11.13 6.06 -5.20
C ALA A 336 -12.48 5.33 -5.26
N VAL A 337 -13.50 5.78 -4.52
CA VAL A 337 -14.87 5.25 -4.60
C VAL A 337 -15.54 5.48 -5.96
N GLU A 338 -15.01 6.40 -6.78
CA GLU A 338 -15.50 6.66 -8.13
C GLU A 338 -14.94 5.65 -9.15
N HIS A 339 -13.87 4.95 -8.79
CA HIS A 339 -13.12 4.05 -9.66
C HIS A 339 -13.78 2.68 -9.79
N ARG A 340 -13.53 2.03 -10.93
CA ARG A 340 -13.93 0.65 -11.21
C ARG A 340 -12.72 -0.28 -11.12
N THR A 341 -12.98 -1.53 -10.78
CA THR A 341 -11.95 -2.56 -10.59
C THR A 341 -11.30 -3.07 -11.89
N TYR A 342 -11.73 -2.56 -13.05
CA TYR A 342 -11.25 -3.00 -14.36
C TYR A 342 -10.77 -1.83 -15.20
N GLY A 343 -9.53 -1.92 -15.68
CA GLY A 343 -9.01 -1.09 -16.76
C GLY A 343 -9.14 -1.77 -18.13
N ILE A 344 -8.68 -1.09 -19.17
CA ILE A 344 -8.61 -1.64 -20.53
C ILE A 344 -7.24 -2.26 -20.84
N PHE A 345 -7.22 -3.23 -21.75
CA PHE A 345 -6.02 -3.70 -22.44
C PHE A 345 -6.27 -3.76 -23.94
N VAL A 346 -5.33 -3.27 -24.74
CA VAL A 346 -5.28 -3.53 -26.19
C VAL A 346 -3.83 -3.70 -26.59
N ALA A 347 -3.50 -4.72 -27.37
CA ALA A 347 -2.16 -4.89 -27.91
C ALA A 347 -2.20 -5.32 -29.38
N LYS A 348 -1.31 -4.75 -30.20
CA LYS A 348 -1.09 -5.13 -31.61
C LYS A 348 0.39 -5.21 -31.91
N GLY A 349 0.79 -6.07 -32.84
CA GLY A 349 2.18 -6.13 -33.27
C GLY A 349 2.59 -7.52 -33.79
N PRO A 350 3.88 -7.70 -34.11
CA PRO A 350 4.42 -8.97 -34.58
C PRO A 350 4.20 -10.10 -33.55
N GLY A 351 3.58 -11.20 -33.98
CA GLY A 351 3.34 -12.40 -33.16
C GLY A 351 2.16 -12.28 -32.17
N ILE A 352 1.46 -11.15 -32.15
CA ILE A 352 0.24 -10.95 -31.35
C ILE A 352 -0.98 -11.41 -32.16
N ARG A 353 -1.89 -12.12 -31.49
CA ARG A 353 -3.15 -12.58 -32.08
C ARG A 353 -4.00 -11.41 -32.54
N ARG A 354 -4.77 -11.62 -33.61
CA ARG A 354 -5.61 -10.59 -34.24
C ARG A 354 -7.08 -10.88 -34.06
N ASN A 355 -7.86 -9.83 -33.78
CA ASN A 355 -9.30 -9.88 -33.60
C ASN A 355 -9.70 -10.94 -32.55
N THR A 356 -9.03 -10.91 -31.39
CA THR A 356 -9.25 -11.85 -30.28
C THR A 356 -9.45 -11.12 -28.97
N GLU A 357 -10.29 -11.69 -28.12
CA GLU A 357 -10.48 -11.21 -26.75
C GLU A 357 -9.40 -11.76 -25.82
N LEU A 358 -8.85 -10.89 -24.98
CA LEU A 358 -7.91 -11.22 -23.92
C LEU A 358 -8.68 -11.38 -22.62
N THR A 359 -8.54 -12.52 -21.97
CA THR A 359 -9.14 -12.76 -20.66
C THR A 359 -8.07 -13.01 -19.60
N GLY A 360 -8.43 -12.67 -18.36
CA GLY A 360 -7.63 -12.94 -17.16
C GLY A 360 -6.27 -12.25 -17.09
N ALA A 361 -6.19 -11.03 -17.61
CA ALA A 361 -5.06 -10.14 -17.42
C ALA A 361 -5.18 -9.34 -16.11
N SER A 362 -4.04 -9.04 -15.50
CA SER A 362 -3.92 -8.15 -14.35
C SER A 362 -2.89 -7.05 -14.63
N VAL A 363 -2.97 -5.94 -13.89
CA VAL A 363 -1.98 -4.86 -13.95
C VAL A 363 -0.55 -5.36 -13.67
N LEU A 364 -0.38 -6.49 -12.99
CA LEU A 364 0.92 -7.12 -12.74
C LEU A 364 1.55 -7.73 -14.00
N ASP A 365 0.78 -7.99 -15.06
CA ASP A 365 1.20 -8.87 -16.16
C ASP A 365 1.97 -8.14 -17.29
N LEU A 366 2.00 -6.81 -17.29
CA LEU A 366 2.65 -6.03 -18.35
C LEU A 366 4.16 -6.33 -18.40
N THR A 367 4.86 -6.13 -17.27
CA THR A 367 6.32 -6.29 -17.19
C THR A 367 6.81 -7.67 -17.62
N PRO A 368 6.30 -8.80 -17.06
CA PRO A 368 6.72 -10.13 -17.51
C PRO A 368 6.41 -10.37 -18.99
N THR A 369 5.28 -9.84 -19.51
CA THR A 369 4.94 -9.95 -20.93
C THR A 369 5.90 -9.16 -21.84
N VAL A 370 6.32 -7.96 -21.43
CA VAL A 370 7.31 -7.17 -22.17
C VAL A 370 8.67 -7.84 -22.17
N LEU A 371 9.10 -8.43 -21.04
CA LEU A 371 10.35 -9.22 -21.00
C LEU A 371 10.32 -10.37 -21.99
N GLN A 372 9.20 -11.10 -22.07
CA GLN A 372 9.01 -12.16 -23.06
C GLN A 372 9.12 -11.65 -24.51
N ILE A 373 8.55 -10.48 -24.83
CA ILE A 373 8.64 -9.87 -26.17
C ILE A 373 10.10 -9.55 -26.57
N PHE A 374 10.93 -9.17 -25.60
CA PHE A 374 12.36 -8.96 -25.81
C PHE A 374 13.20 -10.26 -25.78
N GLY A 375 12.58 -11.40 -25.44
CA GLY A 375 13.25 -12.69 -25.28
C GLY A 375 14.10 -12.77 -24.00
N LEU A 376 13.76 -11.98 -22.99
CA LEU A 376 14.44 -11.92 -21.69
C LEU A 376 13.75 -12.85 -20.67
N PRO A 377 14.49 -13.40 -19.70
CA PRO A 377 13.90 -14.21 -18.65
C PRO A 377 12.99 -13.38 -17.73
N VAL A 378 11.96 -14.02 -17.19
CA VAL A 378 11.02 -13.45 -16.22
C VAL A 378 11.52 -13.69 -14.80
N GLY A 379 11.37 -12.71 -13.91
CA GLY A 379 11.72 -12.87 -12.49
C GLY A 379 10.75 -13.81 -11.79
N SER A 380 11.25 -14.82 -11.07
CA SER A 380 10.42 -15.72 -10.24
C SER A 380 9.82 -15.01 -9.02
N ASP A 381 10.34 -13.83 -8.68
CA ASP A 381 9.83 -12.95 -7.64
C ASP A 381 8.76 -11.95 -8.13
N MET A 382 8.49 -11.90 -9.43
CA MET A 382 7.36 -11.15 -9.98
C MET A 382 6.04 -11.85 -9.63
N ASP A 383 5.04 -11.08 -9.22
CA ASP A 383 3.69 -11.57 -8.94
C ASP A 383 2.86 -11.73 -10.22
N GLY A 384 3.21 -10.98 -11.27
CA GLY A 384 2.57 -11.06 -12.58
C GLY A 384 3.06 -12.23 -13.42
N LYS A 385 2.26 -12.59 -14.43
CA LYS A 385 2.54 -13.67 -15.38
C LYS A 385 2.67 -13.14 -16.80
N VAL A 386 3.29 -13.94 -17.67
CA VAL A 386 3.24 -13.68 -19.11
C VAL A 386 1.83 -13.95 -19.62
N LEU A 387 1.26 -13.00 -20.37
CA LEU A 387 -0.03 -13.16 -21.04
C LEU A 387 0.13 -14.10 -22.25
N ALA A 388 0.21 -15.42 -22.00
CA ALA A 388 0.46 -16.41 -23.04
C ALA A 388 -0.63 -16.42 -24.14
N ASN A 389 -1.88 -16.15 -23.77
CA ASN A 389 -3.01 -16.02 -24.69
C ASN A 389 -2.93 -14.79 -25.61
N LEU A 390 -1.99 -13.88 -25.40
CA LEU A 390 -1.70 -12.76 -26.30
C LEU A 390 -1.03 -13.20 -27.61
N PHE A 391 -0.24 -14.28 -27.59
CA PHE A 391 0.65 -14.67 -28.68
C PHE A 391 0.05 -15.76 -29.58
N ASP A 392 0.32 -15.68 -30.89
CA ASP A 392 -0.03 -16.74 -31.85
C ASP A 392 0.65 -18.07 -31.50
N GLN A 393 1.90 -17.98 -31.03
CA GLN A 393 2.72 -19.10 -30.59
C GLN A 393 3.20 -18.83 -29.16
N PRO A 394 2.43 -19.26 -28.14
CA PRO A 394 2.85 -19.09 -26.76
C PRO A 394 4.13 -19.89 -26.51
N ALA A 395 5.10 -19.25 -25.86
CA ALA A 395 6.35 -19.89 -25.44
C ALA A 395 6.41 -19.89 -23.91
N ILE A 396 6.99 -20.96 -23.36
CA ILE A 396 7.26 -21.04 -21.92
C ILE A 396 8.39 -20.05 -21.61
N PRO A 397 8.16 -19.06 -20.74
CA PRO A 397 9.20 -18.08 -20.42
C PRO A 397 10.35 -18.77 -19.68
N THR A 398 11.57 -18.35 -20.00
CA THR A 398 12.72 -18.67 -19.15
C THR A 398 12.65 -17.83 -17.87
N THR A 399 13.21 -18.32 -16.77
CA THR A 399 13.13 -17.62 -15.49
C THR A 399 14.49 -17.37 -14.85
N VAL A 400 14.56 -16.29 -14.07
CA VAL A 400 15.65 -15.97 -13.14
C VAL A 400 15.07 -15.74 -11.74
N PRO A 401 15.83 -15.91 -10.65
CA PRO A 401 15.29 -15.68 -9.30
C PRO A 401 14.73 -14.27 -9.11
N SER A 402 15.52 -13.25 -9.46
CA SER A 402 15.12 -11.84 -9.44
C SER A 402 15.99 -11.03 -10.40
N TRP A 403 15.42 -10.00 -11.03
CA TRP A 403 16.18 -9.01 -11.78
C TRP A 403 16.85 -7.96 -10.89
N ASP A 404 16.38 -7.79 -9.64
CA ASP A 404 16.92 -6.79 -8.72
C ASP A 404 18.37 -7.12 -8.33
N ASP A 405 18.68 -8.42 -8.23
CA ASP A 405 20.01 -8.95 -7.87
C ASP A 405 20.96 -9.13 -9.06
N ILE A 406 20.49 -8.91 -10.30
CA ILE A 406 21.28 -9.14 -11.52
C ILE A 406 21.84 -7.81 -12.03
N GLU A 407 23.16 -7.70 -12.10
CA GLU A 407 23.83 -6.58 -12.76
C GLU A 407 23.94 -6.81 -14.29
N GLY A 408 23.80 -5.73 -15.05
CA GLY A 408 23.90 -5.74 -16.52
C GLY A 408 25.19 -5.11 -17.05
N PRO A 409 25.47 -5.22 -18.37
CA PRO A 409 26.57 -4.49 -19.03
C PRO A 409 26.43 -2.96 -18.95
N LYS A 410 25.24 -2.46 -18.64
CA LYS A 410 24.95 -1.05 -18.40
C LYS A 410 24.34 -0.89 -16.99
N PRO A 411 24.49 0.28 -16.36
CA PRO A 411 23.76 0.55 -15.12
C PRO A 411 22.25 0.53 -15.38
N ALA A 412 21.49 0.06 -14.40
CA ALA A 412 20.02 0.05 -14.45
C ALA A 412 19.40 1.46 -14.43
N GLY A 413 20.18 2.48 -14.05
CA GLY A 413 19.75 3.88 -14.04
C GLY A 413 18.72 4.20 -12.95
N MET A 414 18.68 3.46 -11.84
CA MET A 414 17.77 3.71 -10.72
C MET A 414 18.38 4.71 -9.72
N HIS A 415 17.57 5.61 -9.17
CA HIS A 415 17.99 6.51 -8.09
C HIS A 415 18.10 5.77 -6.76
N LEU A 416 19.06 6.18 -5.91
CA LEU A 416 19.17 5.69 -4.53
C LEU A 416 18.38 6.61 -3.58
N VAL A 417 18.03 6.08 -2.40
CA VAL A 417 17.26 6.79 -1.36
C VAL A 417 18.02 7.99 -0.77
N GLU A 418 19.35 8.05 -0.93
CA GLU A 418 20.25 8.94 -0.17
C GLU A 418 20.44 10.36 -0.74
N ASP A 419 19.78 10.75 -1.84
CA ASP A 419 19.91 12.12 -2.38
C ASP A 419 19.01 13.14 -1.64
N GLU A 420 19.51 14.37 -1.47
CA GLU A 420 18.79 15.46 -0.78
C GLU A 420 17.49 15.88 -1.50
N PRO A 421 16.38 16.11 -0.76
CA PRO A 421 15.11 16.56 -1.33
C PRO A 421 15.08 18.07 -1.67
N ASP A 422 14.32 18.45 -2.71
CA ASP A 422 13.97 19.85 -3.02
C ASP A 422 12.63 20.24 -2.37
N ASN A 423 12.73 20.97 -1.26
CA ASN A 423 11.60 21.31 -0.38
C ASN A 423 10.50 22.19 -1.03
N GLN A 424 10.81 22.97 -2.07
CA GLN A 424 9.83 23.92 -2.63
C GLN A 424 8.85 23.23 -3.60
N GLN A 425 9.35 22.28 -4.40
CA GLN A 425 8.54 21.57 -5.40
C GLN A 425 7.62 20.55 -4.72
N ASP A 426 8.12 19.85 -3.70
CA ASP A 426 7.36 18.93 -2.86
C ASP A 426 6.10 19.60 -2.28
N ALA A 427 6.22 20.86 -1.83
CA ALA A 427 5.12 21.59 -1.20
C ALA A 427 3.94 21.87 -2.16
N GLU A 428 4.21 22.22 -3.42
CA GLU A 428 3.14 22.48 -4.40
C GLU A 428 2.46 21.19 -4.85
N MET A 429 3.22 20.10 -4.99
CA MET A 429 2.66 18.78 -5.30
C MET A 429 1.80 18.26 -4.15
N MET A 430 2.23 18.42 -2.90
CA MET A 430 1.42 18.09 -1.73
C MET A 430 0.11 18.87 -1.73
N LYS A 431 0.16 20.18 -2.00
CA LYS A 431 -1.04 21.02 -2.09
C LYS A 431 -2.01 20.53 -3.17
N GLN A 432 -1.51 20.11 -4.33
CA GLN A 432 -2.35 19.53 -5.37
C GLN A 432 -3.01 18.22 -4.92
N LEU A 433 -2.27 17.31 -4.28
CA LEU A 433 -2.82 16.05 -3.76
C LEU A 433 -3.92 16.30 -2.71
N VAL A 434 -3.74 17.32 -1.86
CA VAL A 434 -4.76 17.77 -0.90
C VAL A 434 -5.99 18.35 -1.60
N GLU A 435 -5.80 19.18 -2.62
CA GLU A 435 -6.90 19.80 -3.38
C GLU A 435 -7.74 18.77 -4.14
N LEU A 436 -7.11 17.70 -4.63
CA LEU A 436 -7.77 16.57 -5.27
C LEU A 436 -8.41 15.60 -4.27
N GLY A 437 -8.07 15.68 -2.98
CA GLY A 437 -8.59 14.81 -1.92
C GLY A 437 -7.90 13.46 -1.82
N TYR A 438 -6.75 13.26 -2.48
CA TYR A 438 -5.97 12.02 -2.37
C TYR A 438 -5.28 11.88 -1.01
N ILE A 439 -4.90 13.00 -0.38
CA ILE A 439 -4.32 13.04 0.96
C ILE A 439 -5.01 14.09 1.83
N GLU A 440 -5.02 13.89 3.13
CA GLU A 440 -5.39 14.95 4.08
C GLU A 440 -4.30 16.03 4.12
N ALA A 441 -4.69 17.27 4.43
CA ALA A 441 -3.74 18.33 4.67
C ALA A 441 -2.85 17.95 5.88
N PRO A 442 -1.52 18.00 5.76
CA PRO A 442 -0.64 17.66 6.88
C PRO A 442 -0.97 18.49 8.13
N ASP A 443 -0.94 17.85 9.29
CA ASP A 443 -1.14 18.53 10.57
C ASP A 443 -0.10 19.63 10.81
N GLU A 444 -0.47 20.67 11.55
CA GLU A 444 0.45 21.74 11.96
C GLU A 444 1.55 21.18 12.90
N ASP A 445 1.26 20.11 13.66
CA ASP A 445 2.26 19.32 14.39
C ASP A 445 2.91 18.27 13.48
N HIS A 446 4.21 18.43 13.25
CA HIS A 446 4.99 17.54 12.40
C HIS A 446 5.00 16.08 12.87
N ASN A 447 4.95 15.82 14.18
CA ASN A 447 4.92 14.44 14.68
C ASN A 447 3.59 13.78 14.36
N GLU A 448 2.51 14.53 14.48
CA GLU A 448 1.15 14.04 14.18
C GLU A 448 0.97 13.84 12.67
N ALA A 449 1.42 14.80 11.85
CA ALA A 449 1.44 14.64 10.39
C ALA A 449 2.21 13.39 9.95
N LYS A 450 3.35 13.10 10.59
CA LYS A 450 4.13 11.88 10.36
C LYS A 450 3.39 10.62 10.80
N LYS A 451 2.77 10.64 11.97
CA LYS A 451 1.97 9.52 12.47
C LYS A 451 0.83 9.19 11.52
N GLN A 452 0.08 10.21 11.06
CA GLN A 452 -1.02 10.06 10.11
C GLN A 452 -0.53 9.52 8.77
N CYS A 453 0.54 10.08 8.22
CA CYS A 453 1.12 9.62 6.96
C CYS A 453 1.57 8.15 7.01
N LEU A 454 2.29 7.75 8.08
CA LEU A 454 2.69 6.35 8.29
C LEU A 454 1.48 5.44 8.52
N GLY A 455 0.46 5.93 9.22
CA GLY A 455 -0.81 5.22 9.42
C GLY A 455 -1.48 4.86 8.10
N GLU A 456 -1.63 5.83 7.21
CA GLU A 456 -2.22 5.61 5.88
C GLU A 456 -1.36 4.70 4.99
N LEU A 457 -0.03 4.86 5.01
CA LEU A 457 0.87 3.97 4.25
C LEU A 457 0.75 2.50 4.70
N HIS A 458 0.70 2.26 6.01
CA HIS A 458 0.52 0.91 6.54
C HIS A 458 -0.89 0.37 6.32
N TYR A 459 -1.92 1.23 6.36
CA TYR A 459 -3.28 0.83 6.02
C TYR A 459 -3.39 0.39 4.56
N ASN A 460 -2.85 1.17 3.62
CA ASN A 460 -2.81 0.82 2.21
C ASN A 460 -2.03 -0.48 1.94
N LEU A 461 -0.92 -0.68 2.66
CA LEU A 461 -0.16 -1.94 2.60
C LEU A 461 -1.00 -3.11 3.14
N ALA A 462 -1.74 -2.92 4.23
CA ALA A 462 -2.64 -3.95 4.76
C ALA A 462 -3.75 -4.29 3.76
N GLU A 463 -4.34 -3.30 3.07
CA GLU A 463 -5.32 -3.55 2.00
C GLU A 463 -4.71 -4.35 0.84
N SER A 464 -3.46 -4.07 0.47
CA SER A 464 -2.73 -4.85 -0.54
C SER A 464 -2.47 -6.30 -0.11
N HIS A 465 -2.15 -6.52 1.17
CA HIS A 465 -2.05 -7.87 1.73
C HIS A 465 -3.40 -8.60 1.72
N ILE A 466 -4.50 -7.93 2.08
CA ILE A 466 -5.86 -8.50 2.00
C ILE A 466 -6.21 -8.91 0.56
N ASP A 467 -5.88 -8.07 -0.42
CA ASP A 467 -6.06 -8.34 -1.86
C ASP A 467 -5.24 -9.56 -2.33
N ALA A 468 -4.03 -9.72 -1.80
CA ALA A 468 -3.16 -10.86 -2.08
C ALA A 468 -3.57 -12.15 -1.34
N GLY A 469 -4.55 -12.09 -0.42
CA GLY A 469 -4.91 -13.21 0.45
C GLY A 469 -3.96 -13.41 1.64
N GLU A 470 -3.05 -12.48 1.89
CA GLU A 470 -2.04 -12.47 2.95
C GLU A 470 -2.64 -11.90 4.26
N TYR A 471 -3.73 -12.50 4.75
CA TYR A 471 -4.55 -11.96 5.85
C TYR A 471 -3.79 -11.79 7.18
N TRP A 472 -2.73 -12.56 7.41
CA TRP A 472 -1.93 -12.45 8.64
C TRP A 472 -1.03 -11.21 8.65
N ASP A 473 -0.43 -10.87 7.51
CA ASP A 473 0.37 -9.67 7.35
C ASP A 473 -0.50 -8.42 7.46
N ALA A 474 -1.69 -8.46 6.85
CA ALA A 474 -2.70 -7.41 7.02
C ALA A 474 -3.15 -7.26 8.48
N TYR A 475 -3.53 -8.35 9.14
CA TYR A 475 -3.94 -8.35 10.55
C TYR A 475 -2.86 -7.71 11.44
N SER A 476 -1.59 -8.04 11.22
CA SER A 476 -0.47 -7.51 12.01
C SER A 476 -0.36 -5.98 11.96
N LEU A 477 -0.59 -5.39 10.78
CA LEU A 477 -0.57 -3.95 10.59
C LEU A 477 -1.81 -3.31 11.23
N LEU A 478 -2.99 -3.86 10.95
CA LEU A 478 -4.27 -3.31 11.36
C LEU A 478 -4.49 -3.35 12.88
N ASP A 479 -3.97 -4.37 13.57
CA ASP A 479 -4.11 -4.52 15.03
C ASP A 479 -3.43 -3.36 15.77
N THR A 480 -2.22 -3.00 15.31
CA THR A 480 -1.48 -1.85 15.86
C THR A 480 -2.13 -0.53 15.47
N LEU A 481 -2.50 -0.38 14.18
CA LEU A 481 -3.12 0.84 13.68
C LEU A 481 -4.43 1.17 14.39
N TRP A 482 -5.29 0.18 14.60
CA TRP A 482 -6.58 0.40 15.24
C TRP A 482 -6.46 0.65 16.74
N ALA A 483 -5.50 0.02 17.41
CA ALA A 483 -5.19 0.32 18.81
C ALA A 483 -4.71 1.78 18.99
N ASP A 484 -3.89 2.29 18.06
CA ASP A 484 -3.37 3.66 18.10
C ASP A 484 -4.39 4.73 17.65
N SER A 485 -5.39 4.32 16.86
CA SER A 485 -6.40 5.19 16.24
C SER A 485 -7.79 4.52 16.26
N PRO A 486 -8.43 4.35 17.43
CA PRO A 486 -9.68 3.58 17.57
C PRO A 486 -10.89 4.19 16.84
N ARG A 487 -10.83 5.50 16.54
CA ARG A 487 -11.88 6.24 15.81
C ARG A 487 -11.86 6.01 14.30
N ASP A 488 -10.76 5.47 13.75
CA ASP A 488 -10.71 5.12 12.34
C ASP A 488 -11.32 3.73 12.14
N HIS A 489 -12.60 3.69 11.81
CA HIS A 489 -13.34 2.44 11.68
C HIS A 489 -12.88 1.62 10.47
N ARG A 490 -12.17 2.20 9.50
CA ARG A 490 -11.61 1.45 8.36
C ARG A 490 -10.65 0.37 8.86
N TYR A 491 -9.83 0.70 9.86
CA TYR A 491 -8.84 -0.22 10.42
C TYR A 491 -9.52 -1.40 11.12
N GLY A 492 -10.55 -1.11 11.93
CA GLY A 492 -11.34 -2.13 12.61
C GLY A 492 -12.12 -3.04 11.66
N LEU A 493 -12.75 -2.48 10.63
CA LEU A 493 -13.49 -3.25 9.63
C LEU A 493 -12.58 -4.24 8.88
N ASN A 494 -11.42 -3.77 8.40
CA ASN A 494 -10.47 -4.64 7.72
C ASN A 494 -9.82 -5.65 8.67
N LEU A 495 -9.61 -5.31 9.95
CA LEU A 495 -9.12 -6.24 10.95
C LEU A 495 -10.14 -7.36 11.22
N ILE A 496 -11.42 -7.02 11.37
CA ILE A 496 -12.51 -7.99 11.52
C ILE A 496 -12.55 -8.92 10.31
N ARG A 497 -12.44 -8.38 9.09
CA ARG A 497 -12.35 -9.17 7.86
C ARG A 497 -11.15 -10.14 7.88
N CYS A 498 -9.98 -9.69 8.33
CA CYS A 498 -8.81 -10.57 8.46
C CYS A 498 -9.05 -11.68 9.49
N LEU A 499 -9.64 -11.35 10.65
CA LEU A 499 -9.97 -12.34 11.68
C LEU A 499 -10.96 -13.39 11.18
N ALA A 500 -11.94 -12.99 10.35
CA ALA A 500 -12.87 -13.92 9.71
C ALA A 500 -12.15 -14.86 8.73
N ALA A 501 -11.29 -14.31 7.87
CA ALA A 501 -10.53 -15.09 6.90
C ALA A 501 -9.51 -16.05 7.54
N LEU A 502 -9.01 -15.70 8.73
CA LEU A 502 -8.12 -16.54 9.55
C LEU A 502 -8.88 -17.48 10.51
N GLU A 503 -10.21 -17.49 10.44
CA GLU A 503 -11.10 -18.30 11.30
C GLU A 503 -10.90 -18.08 12.81
N ARG A 504 -10.47 -16.88 13.20
CA ARG A 504 -10.23 -16.49 14.60
C ARG A 504 -11.50 -15.99 15.27
N TRP A 505 -12.52 -16.84 15.32
CA TRP A 505 -13.89 -16.48 15.72
C TRP A 505 -14.02 -15.83 17.10
N PRO A 506 -13.29 -16.26 18.16
CA PRO A 506 -13.36 -15.58 19.47
C PRO A 506 -12.82 -14.16 19.46
N GLU A 507 -11.76 -13.90 18.68
CA GLU A 507 -11.24 -12.54 18.50
C GLU A 507 -12.14 -11.72 17.59
N HIS A 508 -12.69 -12.34 16.54
CA HIS A 508 -13.65 -11.71 15.63
C HIS A 508 -14.85 -11.13 16.37
N ALA A 509 -15.47 -11.90 17.27
CA ALA A 509 -16.60 -11.44 18.08
C ALA A 509 -16.23 -10.22 18.94
N LYS A 510 -15.07 -10.28 19.63
CA LYS A 510 -14.57 -9.17 20.46
C LYS A 510 -14.26 -7.92 19.64
N ALA A 511 -13.74 -8.09 18.43
CA ALA A 511 -13.46 -6.98 17.53
C ALA A 511 -14.75 -6.30 17.06
N ILE A 512 -15.84 -7.05 16.81
CA ILE A 512 -17.15 -6.47 16.51
C ILE A 512 -17.67 -5.64 17.70
N ASP A 513 -17.59 -6.18 18.91
CA ASP A 513 -18.04 -5.46 20.11
C ASP A 513 -17.20 -4.20 20.37
N LEU A 514 -15.89 -4.25 20.11
CA LEU A 514 -15.00 -3.09 20.17
C LEU A 514 -15.34 -2.05 19.11
N LEU A 515 -15.67 -2.48 17.89
CA LEU A 515 -16.10 -1.57 16.82
C LEU A 515 -17.37 -0.82 17.21
N GLU A 516 -18.40 -1.52 17.70
CA GLU A 516 -19.65 -0.89 18.15
C GLU A 516 -19.39 0.16 19.23
N LYS A 517 -18.59 -0.18 20.25
CA LYS A 517 -18.18 0.76 21.28
C LYS A 517 -17.44 1.98 20.71
N ASN A 518 -16.48 1.75 19.82
CA ASN A 518 -15.70 2.84 19.21
C ASN A 518 -16.57 3.75 18.33
N VAL A 519 -17.59 3.19 17.65
CA VAL A 519 -18.57 3.95 16.88
C VAL A 519 -19.38 4.87 17.80
N GLU A 520 -19.92 4.33 18.89
CA GLU A 520 -20.66 5.12 19.89
C GLU A 520 -19.82 6.29 20.44
N GLU A 521 -18.59 6.00 20.86
CA GLU A 521 -17.66 7.01 21.38
C GLU A 521 -17.28 8.06 20.31
N THR A 522 -17.15 7.64 19.05
CA THR A 522 -16.83 8.53 17.92
C THR A 522 -18.00 9.45 17.60
N MET A 523 -19.23 8.92 17.56
CA MET A 523 -20.44 9.70 17.33
C MET A 523 -20.66 10.71 18.45
N GLN A 524 -20.43 10.32 19.70
CA GLN A 524 -20.51 11.24 20.84
C GLN A 524 -19.51 12.39 20.69
N TRP A 525 -18.23 12.07 20.45
CA TRP A 525 -17.19 13.08 20.23
C TRP A 525 -17.53 14.01 19.05
N ALA A 526 -18.04 13.46 17.95
CA ALA A 526 -18.37 14.24 16.76
C ALA A 526 -19.55 15.19 17.03
N GLN A 527 -20.55 14.75 17.80
CA GLN A 527 -21.68 15.58 18.19
C GLN A 527 -21.24 16.72 19.12
N GLU A 528 -20.43 16.43 20.13
CA GLU A 528 -19.87 17.43 21.04
C GLU A 528 -19.03 18.48 20.27
N SER A 529 -18.16 18.03 19.36
CA SER A 529 -17.35 18.90 18.51
C SER A 529 -18.20 19.77 17.57
N LEU A 530 -19.30 19.23 17.04
CA LEU A 530 -20.22 19.97 16.19
C LEU A 530 -20.97 21.05 16.99
N ASP A 531 -21.38 20.75 18.22
CA ASP A 531 -22.06 21.70 19.10
C ASP A 531 -21.12 22.85 19.52
N GLU A 532 -19.84 22.57 19.76
CA GLU A 532 -18.82 23.58 20.03
C GLU A 532 -18.57 24.52 18.83
N LEU A 533 -18.49 23.96 17.62
CA LEU A 533 -18.25 24.73 16.38
C LEU A 533 -19.50 25.45 15.86
N LYS A 534 -20.69 25.10 16.35
CA LYS A 534 -21.99 25.61 15.88
C LYS A 534 -22.05 27.14 15.75
N PRO A 535 -21.56 27.96 16.70
CA PRO A 535 -21.59 29.42 16.56
C PRO A 535 -20.75 29.91 15.37
N GLU A 536 -19.57 29.33 15.18
CA GLU A 536 -18.64 29.70 14.11
C GLU A 536 -19.15 29.22 12.74
N LEU A 537 -19.71 28.01 12.67
CA LEU A 537 -20.35 27.51 11.46
C LEU A 537 -21.52 28.40 11.02
N LYS A 538 -22.30 28.94 11.96
CA LYS A 538 -23.36 29.93 11.68
C LYS A 538 -22.80 31.25 11.16
N GLU A 539 -21.72 31.77 11.77
CA GLU A 539 -21.05 33.00 11.32
C GLU A 539 -20.59 32.93 9.86
N PHE A 540 -20.14 31.74 9.42
CA PHE A 540 -19.67 31.49 8.06
C PHE A 540 -20.78 31.00 7.10
N GLY A 541 -22.02 30.89 7.57
CA GLY A 541 -23.17 30.47 6.76
C GLY A 541 -23.11 29.00 6.31
N LEU A 542 -22.44 28.14 7.06
CA LEU A 542 -22.28 26.71 6.75
C LEU A 542 -23.41 25.83 7.29
N ILE A 543 -24.17 26.32 8.28
CA ILE A 543 -25.35 25.67 8.84
C ILE A 543 -26.49 26.68 9.03
N GLU A 544 -27.74 26.22 8.95
CA GLU A 544 -28.92 27.06 9.10
C GLU A 544 -29.33 27.29 10.55
N ASP A 545 -29.93 28.47 10.80
CA ASP A 545 -30.49 28.86 12.09
C ASP A 545 -31.94 28.35 12.20
N LYS A 546 -32.13 27.10 12.64
CA LYS A 546 -33.47 26.51 12.78
C LYS A 546 -34.35 27.26 13.80
N ASP A 547 -33.75 27.96 14.76
CA ASP A 547 -34.47 28.77 15.76
C ASP A 547 -35.01 30.11 15.21
N ASN A 548 -34.74 30.43 13.93
CA ASN A 548 -35.14 31.69 13.29
C ASN A 548 -35.99 31.48 12.02
N ALA A 549 -36.40 30.23 11.72
CA ALA A 549 -37.21 29.90 10.55
C ALA A 549 -38.63 30.49 10.64
N GLU A 550 -39.18 30.68 11.84
CA GLU A 550 -40.49 31.30 12.05
C GLU A 550 -40.46 32.85 12.02
N ALA A 551 -39.28 33.48 12.13
CA ALA A 551 -39.16 34.94 12.09
C ALA A 551 -38.93 35.52 10.68
N LYS A 552 -38.70 34.67 9.67
CA LYS A 552 -38.44 35.09 8.28
C LYS A 552 -39.66 35.16 7.38
N SER A 553 -40.87 34.88 7.86
CA SER A 553 -42.10 35.09 7.08
C SER A 553 -42.65 36.52 7.14
N GLU A 554 -42.10 37.40 7.99
CA GLU A 554 -42.50 38.81 8.09
C GLU A 554 -41.29 39.74 8.30
N ALA A 555 -40.40 39.83 7.32
CA ALA A 555 -39.45 40.94 7.26
C ALA A 555 -39.15 41.33 5.81
N THR A 556 -39.79 42.43 5.42
CA THR A 556 -39.55 43.24 4.24
C THR A 556 -38.07 43.53 4.03
N VAL A 557 -37.68 43.53 2.75
CA VAL A 557 -36.47 44.12 2.16
C VAL A 557 -35.74 45.08 3.10
N ASN A 558 -34.63 44.62 3.65
CA ASN A 558 -33.58 45.52 4.12
C ASN A 558 -32.23 44.89 3.79
N THR A 559 -31.69 45.29 2.64
CA THR A 559 -30.31 45.04 2.22
C THR A 559 -29.38 45.69 3.24
N LYS A 560 -29.00 44.96 4.29
CA LYS A 560 -27.71 45.20 4.93
C LYS A 560 -26.67 44.68 3.95
N GLU A 561 -26.06 45.60 3.22
CA GLU A 561 -24.75 45.37 2.64
C GLU A 561 -23.84 44.87 3.77
N GLU A 562 -23.59 43.57 3.81
CA GLU A 562 -22.46 43.04 4.57
C GLU A 562 -21.23 43.79 4.09
N GLU A 563 -20.51 44.43 5.01
CA GLU A 563 -19.22 45.06 4.71
C GLU A 563 -18.29 43.99 4.11
N LYS A 564 -18.22 43.94 2.78
CA LYS A 564 -17.23 43.14 2.07
C LYS A 564 -15.86 43.56 2.61
N PRO A 565 -15.00 42.62 3.06
CA PRO A 565 -13.69 43.00 3.58
C PRO A 565 -13.00 43.88 2.57
N ARG A 566 -12.59 45.08 2.98
CA ARG A 566 -12.05 46.10 2.06
C ARG A 566 -10.65 45.75 1.57
N HIS A 567 -9.96 44.84 2.25
CA HIS A 567 -8.58 44.44 1.95
C HIS A 567 -8.47 43.00 1.38
N PRO A 568 -7.70 42.76 0.29
CA PRO A 568 -7.55 41.43 -0.33
C PRO A 568 -7.04 40.33 0.62
N VAL A 569 -6.18 40.68 1.56
CA VAL A 569 -5.59 39.75 2.55
C VAL A 569 -6.64 39.23 3.54
N GLU A 570 -7.56 40.09 3.98
CA GLU A 570 -8.65 39.69 4.89
C GLU A 570 -9.69 38.81 4.18
N ARG A 571 -9.98 39.09 2.89
CA ARG A 571 -10.83 38.20 2.07
C ARG A 571 -10.21 36.81 1.96
N ARG A 572 -8.90 36.74 1.67
CA ARG A 572 -8.19 35.46 1.55
C ARG A 572 -8.18 34.67 2.86
N ARG A 573 -7.85 35.32 3.99
CA ARG A 573 -7.89 34.68 5.31
C ARG A 573 -9.30 34.18 5.67
N ARG A 574 -10.34 34.96 5.39
CA ARG A 574 -11.74 34.55 5.63
C ARG A 574 -12.12 33.36 4.75
N ALA A 575 -11.69 33.33 3.49
CA ALA A 575 -11.94 32.21 2.58
C ALA A 575 -11.20 30.93 3.00
N GLU A 576 -9.92 31.03 3.38
CA GLU A 576 -9.12 29.91 3.90
C GLU A 576 -9.75 29.33 5.17
N LYS A 577 -10.18 30.19 6.10
CA LYS A 577 -10.88 29.77 7.32
C LYS A 577 -12.21 29.08 7.02
N LYS A 578 -13.01 29.61 6.07
CA LYS A 578 -14.25 28.97 5.62
C LYS A 578 -13.98 27.57 5.06
N LYS A 579 -12.97 27.41 4.21
CA LYS A 579 -12.57 26.12 3.62
C LYS A 579 -12.17 25.10 4.70
N LYS A 580 -11.43 25.53 5.73
CA LYS A 580 -11.05 24.69 6.88
C LYS A 580 -12.30 24.23 7.66
N LEU A 581 -13.23 25.14 7.94
CA LEU A 581 -14.51 24.82 8.60
C LEU A 581 -15.39 23.87 7.78
N GLU A 582 -15.47 24.04 6.45
CA GLU A 582 -16.18 23.13 5.56
C GLU A 582 -15.58 21.71 5.58
N ALA A 583 -14.25 21.60 5.58
CA ALA A 583 -13.56 20.32 5.71
C ALA A 583 -13.83 19.65 7.06
N THR A 584 -13.72 20.39 8.17
CA THR A 584 -14.03 19.89 9.51
C THR A 584 -15.49 19.46 9.64
N LEU A 585 -16.43 20.27 9.14
CA LEU A 585 -17.86 19.94 9.16
C LEU A 585 -18.15 18.63 8.42
N ARG A 586 -17.56 18.44 7.23
CA ARG A 586 -17.69 17.17 6.49
C ARG A 586 -17.15 15.97 7.27
N LYS A 587 -15.98 16.11 7.92
CA LYS A 587 -15.38 15.05 8.75
C LYS A 587 -16.27 14.69 9.95
N LEU A 588 -16.85 15.69 10.62
CA LEU A 588 -17.78 15.47 11.73
C LEU A 588 -19.10 14.83 11.25
N GLN A 589 -19.67 15.30 10.14
CA GLN A 589 -20.87 14.70 9.54
C GLN A 589 -20.65 13.24 9.15
N TRP A 590 -19.48 12.93 8.58
CA TRP A 590 -19.08 11.57 8.27
C TRP A 590 -18.96 10.70 9.53
N SER A 591 -18.33 11.22 10.59
CA SER A 591 -18.18 10.54 11.88
C SER A 591 -19.52 10.31 12.61
N LEU A 592 -20.56 11.05 12.24
CA LEU A 592 -21.94 10.90 12.73
C LEU A 592 -22.78 9.94 11.87
N ALA A 593 -22.24 9.39 10.79
CA ALA A 593 -22.95 8.44 9.95
C ALA A 593 -23.23 7.15 10.75
N PRO A 594 -24.49 6.67 10.78
CA PRO A 594 -24.83 5.47 11.53
C PRO A 594 -24.18 4.24 10.91
N MET A 595 -23.63 3.36 11.74
CA MET A 595 -23.03 2.08 11.34
C MET A 595 -23.84 0.86 11.78
N ASP A 596 -25.08 1.06 12.24
CA ASP A 596 -25.93 0.00 12.80
C ASP A 596 -26.10 -1.18 11.83
N LEU A 597 -26.32 -0.89 10.54
CA LEU A 597 -26.47 -1.92 9.52
C LEU A 597 -25.16 -2.70 9.27
N THR A 598 -24.02 -2.00 9.25
CA THR A 598 -22.71 -2.66 9.10
C THR A 598 -22.42 -3.56 10.29
N ILE A 599 -22.65 -3.09 11.51
CA ILE A 599 -22.46 -3.90 12.73
C ILE A 599 -23.43 -5.07 12.76
N GLN A 600 -24.71 -4.86 12.42
CA GLN A 600 -25.69 -5.93 12.30
C GLN A 600 -25.24 -7.00 11.30
N TRP A 601 -24.70 -6.58 10.14
CA TRP A 601 -24.16 -7.52 9.15
C TRP A 601 -23.00 -8.33 9.72
N LEU A 602 -22.01 -7.70 10.35
CA LEU A 602 -20.86 -8.40 10.92
C LEU A 602 -21.28 -9.44 11.98
N ARG A 603 -22.35 -9.15 12.74
CA ARG A 603 -22.93 -10.11 13.69
C ARG A 603 -23.62 -11.29 12.98
N ILE A 604 -24.35 -11.02 11.90
CA ILE A 604 -24.96 -12.08 11.06
C ILE A 604 -23.86 -12.97 10.46
N GLU A 605 -22.83 -12.36 9.86
CA GLU A 605 -21.69 -13.06 9.28
C GLU A 605 -20.98 -13.95 10.32
N HIS A 606 -20.71 -13.41 11.52
CA HIS A 606 -20.11 -14.17 12.62
C HIS A 606 -20.93 -15.41 13.00
N ARG A 607 -22.25 -15.26 13.15
CA ARG A 607 -23.15 -16.36 13.49
C ARG A 607 -23.22 -17.43 12.40
N LEU A 608 -23.29 -17.00 11.13
CA LEU A 608 -23.25 -17.91 9.98
C LEU A 608 -21.94 -18.69 9.92
N ALA A 609 -20.82 -18.06 10.24
CA ALA A 609 -19.51 -18.71 10.20
C ALA A 609 -19.24 -19.65 11.38
N THR A 610 -19.91 -19.44 12.51
CA THR A 610 -19.77 -20.26 13.73
C THR A 610 -20.89 -21.29 13.91
N ASP A 611 -21.76 -21.45 12.91
CA ASP A 611 -22.96 -22.28 12.95
C ASP A 611 -23.92 -21.96 14.13
N ASP A 612 -23.88 -20.74 14.67
CA ASP A 612 -24.86 -20.25 15.66
C ASP A 612 -26.12 -19.77 14.94
N LEU A 613 -26.97 -20.73 14.56
CA LEU A 613 -28.18 -20.45 13.80
C LEU A 613 -29.36 -19.97 14.67
N SER A 614 -29.15 -19.73 15.97
CA SER A 614 -30.21 -19.27 16.86
C SER A 614 -30.64 -17.85 16.50
N GLY A 615 -31.92 -17.69 16.13
CA GLY A 615 -32.48 -16.38 15.76
C GLY A 615 -31.98 -15.80 14.43
N ILE A 616 -31.08 -16.47 13.70
CA ILE A 616 -30.43 -15.96 12.49
C ILE A 616 -31.43 -15.56 11.40
N GLN A 617 -32.53 -16.32 11.27
CA GLN A 617 -33.59 -16.03 10.31
C GLN A 617 -34.25 -14.68 10.60
N THR A 618 -34.50 -14.37 11.87
CA THR A 618 -35.08 -13.08 12.29
C THR A 618 -34.10 -11.93 12.07
N ASP A 619 -32.81 -12.15 12.32
CA ASP A 619 -31.78 -11.13 12.09
C ASP A 619 -31.67 -10.78 10.59
N ILE A 620 -31.64 -11.79 9.72
CA ILE A 620 -31.62 -11.61 8.26
C ILE A 620 -32.90 -10.93 7.77
N GLU A 621 -34.08 -11.34 8.25
CA GLU A 621 -35.36 -10.69 7.90
C GLU A 621 -35.41 -9.23 8.35
N SER A 622 -34.79 -8.89 9.49
CA SER A 622 -34.69 -7.52 9.95
C SER A 622 -33.73 -6.70 9.08
N PHE A 623 -32.58 -7.29 8.73
CA PHE A 623 -31.59 -6.66 7.85
C PHE A 623 -32.20 -6.40 6.45
N GLU A 624 -32.92 -7.38 5.91
CA GLU A 624 -33.56 -7.33 4.59
C GLU A 624 -34.54 -6.17 4.41
N LYS A 625 -35.20 -5.70 5.48
CA LYS A 625 -36.16 -4.57 5.41
C LYS A 625 -35.53 -3.27 4.92
N HIS A 626 -34.21 -3.13 4.99
CA HIS A 626 -33.50 -1.94 4.57
C HIS A 626 -33.11 -1.95 3.08
N LYS A 627 -33.38 -3.05 2.35
CA LYS A 627 -32.93 -3.30 0.97
C LYS A 627 -33.38 -2.28 -0.08
N GLU A 628 -34.53 -1.65 0.14
CA GLU A 628 -35.18 -0.77 -0.85
C GLU A 628 -34.81 0.71 -0.69
N SER A 629 -34.04 1.07 0.34
CA SER A 629 -33.82 2.47 0.69
C SER A 629 -32.83 3.22 -0.23
N GLN A 630 -32.07 2.49 -1.06
CA GLN A 630 -31.20 2.98 -2.15
C GLN A 630 -30.71 1.75 -2.95
N SER A 631 -30.29 1.91 -4.22
CA SER A 631 -29.66 0.85 -5.04
C SER A 631 -28.33 0.38 -4.43
N ASN A 632 -28.40 -0.43 -3.37
CA ASN A 632 -27.27 -0.77 -2.52
C ASN A 632 -26.75 -2.16 -2.89
N VAL A 633 -25.86 -2.20 -3.89
CA VAL A 633 -25.15 -3.41 -4.35
C VAL A 633 -24.51 -4.19 -3.18
N PRO A 634 -23.77 -3.57 -2.24
CA PRO A 634 -23.23 -4.27 -1.07
C PRO A 634 -24.27 -5.09 -0.27
N MET A 635 -25.46 -4.54 -0.04
CA MET A 635 -26.49 -5.22 0.76
C MET A 635 -27.09 -6.43 0.04
N TYR A 636 -27.28 -6.37 -1.28
CA TYR A 636 -27.72 -7.54 -2.05
C TYR A 636 -26.66 -8.65 -2.03
N ASN A 637 -25.37 -8.30 -2.07
CA ASN A 637 -24.27 -9.25 -1.92
C ASN A 637 -24.29 -9.94 -0.55
N MET A 638 -24.43 -9.15 0.51
CA MET A 638 -24.57 -9.65 1.89
C MET A 638 -25.75 -10.62 2.03
N LEU A 639 -26.94 -10.24 1.55
CA LEU A 639 -28.13 -11.10 1.59
C LEU A 639 -27.98 -12.38 0.76
N ALA A 640 -27.39 -12.28 -0.44
CA ALA A 640 -27.12 -13.44 -1.29
C ALA A 640 -26.20 -14.44 -0.60
N PHE A 641 -25.08 -13.97 -0.03
CA PHE A 641 -24.14 -14.79 0.74
C PHE A 641 -24.80 -15.45 1.95
N ALA A 642 -25.58 -14.70 2.73
CA ALA A 642 -26.26 -15.24 3.89
C ALA A 642 -27.22 -16.39 3.53
N HIS A 643 -28.01 -16.22 2.47
CA HIS A 643 -28.90 -17.27 1.99
C HIS A 643 -28.18 -18.46 1.36
N LEU A 644 -27.04 -18.23 0.71
CA LEU A 644 -26.18 -19.28 0.19
C LEU A 644 -25.65 -20.16 1.34
N LYS A 645 -25.12 -19.55 2.41
CA LYS A 645 -24.65 -20.26 3.61
C LYS A 645 -25.76 -21.03 4.33
N LEU A 646 -26.97 -20.46 4.40
CA LEU A 646 -28.15 -21.15 4.94
C LEU A 646 -28.74 -22.22 3.99
N LYS A 647 -28.12 -22.47 2.83
CA LYS A 647 -28.60 -23.41 1.81
C LYS A 647 -30.01 -23.06 1.27
N ASN A 648 -30.43 -21.81 1.39
CA ASN A 648 -31.65 -21.29 0.78
C ASN A 648 -31.34 -20.79 -0.64
N TYR A 649 -30.98 -21.73 -1.50
CA TYR A 649 -30.54 -21.45 -2.87
C TYR A 649 -31.55 -20.66 -3.71
N PRO A 650 -32.89 -20.92 -3.64
CA PRO A 650 -33.85 -20.12 -4.39
C PRO A 650 -33.81 -18.63 -4.04
N LYS A 651 -33.62 -18.30 -2.76
CA LYS A 651 -33.55 -16.90 -2.32
C LYS A 651 -32.19 -16.27 -2.61
N ALA A 652 -31.09 -17.03 -2.45
CA ALA A 652 -29.75 -16.60 -2.84
C ALA A 652 -29.68 -16.25 -4.33
N GLU A 653 -30.24 -17.10 -5.19
CA GLU A 653 -30.28 -16.89 -6.65
C GLU A 653 -31.01 -15.60 -7.03
N ILE A 654 -32.15 -15.29 -6.39
CA ILE A 654 -32.88 -14.04 -6.61
C ILE A 654 -31.96 -12.83 -6.36
N TYR A 655 -31.18 -12.84 -5.28
CA TYR A 655 -30.29 -11.74 -4.96
C TYR A 655 -29.06 -11.67 -5.86
N PHE A 656 -28.46 -12.80 -6.24
CA PHE A 656 -27.36 -12.80 -7.21
C PHE A 656 -27.80 -12.30 -8.59
N ARG A 657 -28.97 -12.72 -9.07
CA ARG A 657 -29.53 -12.17 -10.33
C ARG A 657 -29.85 -10.67 -10.17
N LYS A 658 -30.32 -10.24 -9.00
CA LYS A 658 -30.53 -8.81 -8.73
C LYS A 658 -29.24 -8.00 -8.73
N LEU A 659 -28.13 -8.57 -8.24
CA LEU A 659 -26.80 -7.95 -8.34
C LEU A 659 -26.41 -7.75 -9.79
N LEU A 660 -26.57 -8.77 -10.64
CA LEU A 660 -26.25 -8.68 -12.08
C LEU A 660 -27.16 -7.69 -12.83
N GLU A 661 -28.40 -7.48 -12.40
CA GLU A 661 -29.25 -6.41 -12.93
C GLU A 661 -28.72 -5.01 -12.56
N LEU A 662 -28.12 -4.85 -11.39
CA LEU A 662 -27.59 -3.56 -10.90
C LEU A 662 -26.17 -3.27 -11.42
N ASP A 663 -25.36 -4.33 -11.53
CA ASP A 663 -24.00 -4.35 -12.00
C ASP A 663 -23.73 -5.64 -12.77
N SER A 664 -23.79 -5.56 -14.11
CA SER A 664 -23.68 -6.71 -14.99
C SER A 664 -22.29 -7.36 -15.03
N GLU A 665 -21.27 -6.71 -14.46
CA GLU A 665 -19.89 -7.22 -14.41
C GLU A 665 -19.47 -7.56 -12.97
N ASN A 666 -20.41 -8.13 -12.20
CA ASN A 666 -20.21 -8.49 -10.81
C ASN A 666 -19.70 -9.93 -10.67
N ALA A 667 -18.38 -10.08 -10.51
CA ALA A 667 -17.72 -11.39 -10.40
C ALA A 667 -18.24 -12.23 -9.22
N ILE A 668 -18.58 -11.57 -8.10
CA ILE A 668 -19.12 -12.25 -6.90
C ILE A 668 -20.47 -12.88 -7.20
N ALA A 669 -21.32 -12.20 -7.97
CA ALA A 669 -22.63 -12.71 -8.35
C ALA A 669 -22.53 -13.87 -9.34
N GLU A 670 -21.66 -13.77 -10.35
CA GLU A 670 -21.39 -14.89 -11.29
C GLU A 670 -20.87 -16.13 -10.55
N ARG A 671 -19.90 -15.96 -9.63
CA ARG A 671 -19.40 -17.05 -8.77
C ARG A 671 -20.50 -17.65 -7.91
N GLY A 672 -21.34 -16.82 -7.29
CA GLY A 672 -22.44 -17.27 -6.45
C GLY A 672 -23.48 -18.10 -7.24
N LEU A 673 -23.76 -17.72 -8.49
CA LEU A 673 -24.61 -18.51 -9.39
C LEU A 673 -23.92 -19.81 -9.83
N ALA A 674 -22.61 -19.79 -10.09
CA ALA A 674 -21.84 -21.01 -10.38
C ALA A 674 -21.90 -22.01 -9.21
N GLU A 675 -21.76 -21.54 -7.96
CA GLU A 675 -21.87 -22.38 -6.77
C GLU A 675 -23.27 -23.00 -6.63
N ILE A 676 -24.32 -22.21 -6.89
CA ILE A 676 -25.71 -22.71 -6.90
C ILE A 676 -25.92 -23.74 -8.01
N ALA A 677 -25.36 -23.53 -9.21
CA ALA A 677 -25.45 -24.45 -10.34
C ALA A 677 -24.76 -25.80 -10.01
N VAL A 678 -23.57 -25.75 -9.40
CA VAL A 678 -22.86 -26.95 -8.88
C VAL A 678 -23.73 -27.73 -7.88
N VAL A 679 -24.45 -27.04 -6.99
CA VAL A 679 -25.34 -27.71 -6.02
C VAL A 679 -26.58 -28.31 -6.68
N LYS A 680 -27.09 -27.69 -7.75
CA LYS A 680 -28.20 -28.21 -8.54
C LYS A 680 -27.79 -29.31 -9.53
N GLU A 681 -26.50 -29.61 -9.61
CA GLU A 681 -25.90 -30.50 -10.62
C GLU A 681 -26.13 -30.02 -12.07
N ASP A 682 -26.30 -28.70 -12.25
CA ASP A 682 -26.34 -28.04 -13.56
C ASP A 682 -24.89 -27.69 -13.97
N TRP A 683 -24.16 -28.69 -14.44
CA TRP A 683 -22.73 -28.58 -14.72
C TRP A 683 -22.43 -27.64 -15.90
N GLU A 684 -23.34 -27.54 -16.86
CA GLU A 684 -23.21 -26.64 -18.02
C GLU A 684 -23.31 -25.18 -17.59
N GLU A 685 -24.33 -24.81 -16.80
CA GLU A 685 -24.43 -23.46 -16.22
C GLU A 685 -23.26 -23.17 -15.27
N ALA A 686 -22.80 -24.15 -14.49
CA ALA A 686 -21.65 -23.98 -13.61
C ALA A 686 -20.36 -23.63 -14.38
N VAL A 687 -20.12 -24.25 -15.54
CA VAL A 687 -18.98 -23.91 -16.41
C VAL A 687 -19.12 -22.47 -16.94
N GLU A 688 -20.26 -22.12 -17.51
CA GLU A 688 -20.51 -20.78 -18.10
C GLU A 688 -20.32 -19.66 -17.06
N ARG A 689 -20.92 -19.84 -15.88
CA ARG A 689 -20.87 -18.86 -14.78
C ARG A 689 -19.48 -18.76 -14.15
N SER A 690 -18.78 -19.88 -14.01
CA SER A 690 -17.39 -19.87 -13.50
C SER A 690 -16.45 -19.16 -14.48
N LEU A 691 -16.58 -19.41 -15.79
CA LEU A 691 -15.81 -18.69 -16.81
C LEU A 691 -16.10 -17.20 -16.79
N SER A 692 -17.37 -16.80 -16.70
CA SER A 692 -17.76 -15.39 -16.59
C SER A 692 -17.14 -14.72 -15.35
N ALA A 693 -17.11 -15.42 -14.21
CA ALA A 693 -16.45 -14.93 -13.01
C ALA A 693 -14.93 -14.82 -13.16
N ILE A 694 -14.27 -15.79 -13.80
CA ILE A 694 -12.82 -15.80 -14.05
C ILE A 694 -12.40 -14.73 -15.07
N ASP A 695 -13.22 -14.49 -16.10
CA ASP A 695 -12.97 -13.47 -17.12
C ASP A 695 -13.00 -12.06 -16.51
N LEU A 696 -13.86 -11.86 -15.52
CA LEU A 696 -13.89 -10.66 -14.71
C LEU A 696 -12.73 -10.64 -13.71
N GLN A 697 -12.56 -11.69 -12.90
CA GLN A 697 -11.59 -11.77 -11.83
C GLN A 697 -10.78 -13.07 -11.88
N PHE A 698 -9.69 -13.07 -12.63
CA PHE A 698 -8.87 -14.27 -12.83
C PHE A 698 -8.23 -14.81 -11.55
N ASN A 699 -7.92 -13.95 -10.58
CA ASN A 699 -7.32 -14.36 -9.32
C ASN A 699 -8.33 -14.92 -8.30
N ASP A 700 -9.60 -15.10 -8.67
CA ASP A 700 -10.58 -15.78 -7.83
C ASP A 700 -10.41 -17.31 -7.87
N ALA A 701 -9.60 -17.81 -6.94
CA ALA A 701 -9.29 -19.23 -6.81
C ALA A 701 -10.54 -20.12 -6.73
N HIS A 702 -11.63 -19.63 -6.11
CA HIS A 702 -12.83 -20.42 -5.94
C HIS A 702 -13.59 -20.63 -7.25
N SER A 703 -13.67 -19.63 -8.13
CA SER A 703 -14.26 -19.81 -9.47
C SER A 703 -13.46 -20.80 -10.32
N HIS A 704 -12.12 -20.79 -10.24
CA HIS A 704 -11.29 -21.82 -10.89
C HIS A 704 -11.60 -23.22 -10.36
N PHE A 705 -11.77 -23.36 -9.04
CA PHE A 705 -12.14 -24.63 -8.42
C PHE A 705 -13.54 -25.11 -8.86
N LEU A 706 -14.52 -24.22 -8.89
CA LEU A 706 -15.88 -24.52 -9.36
C LEU A 706 -15.88 -24.94 -10.84
N LEU A 707 -15.13 -24.21 -11.69
CA LEU A 707 -14.91 -24.56 -13.09
C LEU A 707 -14.32 -25.96 -13.23
N ALA A 708 -13.23 -26.25 -12.51
CA ALA A 708 -12.55 -27.53 -12.57
C ALA A 708 -13.50 -28.68 -12.17
N LYS A 709 -14.23 -28.51 -11.06
CA LYS A 709 -15.21 -29.49 -10.58
C LYS A 709 -16.31 -29.73 -11.61
N ALA A 710 -16.85 -28.67 -12.23
CA ALA A 710 -17.89 -28.79 -13.25
C ALA A 710 -17.37 -29.50 -14.52
N LEU A 711 -16.16 -29.15 -14.99
CA LEU A 711 -15.54 -29.80 -16.16
C LEU A 711 -15.30 -31.30 -15.96
N VAL A 712 -14.94 -31.74 -14.75
CA VAL A 712 -14.84 -33.18 -14.44
C VAL A 712 -16.20 -33.88 -14.62
N GLN A 713 -17.29 -33.24 -14.22
CA GLN A 713 -18.64 -33.80 -14.38
C GLN A 713 -19.14 -33.75 -15.82
N CYS A 714 -18.65 -32.80 -16.62
CA CYS A 714 -18.90 -32.71 -18.05
C CYS A 714 -18.03 -33.66 -18.90
N ASP A 715 -17.24 -34.55 -18.30
CA ASP A 715 -16.32 -35.47 -18.99
C ASP A 715 -15.22 -34.74 -19.81
N GLU A 716 -14.79 -33.57 -19.33
CA GLU A 716 -13.72 -32.74 -19.93
C GLU A 716 -12.49 -32.64 -19.00
N PRO A 717 -11.86 -33.76 -18.59
CA PRO A 717 -10.83 -33.78 -17.57
C PRO A 717 -9.52 -33.09 -18.00
N GLU A 718 -9.26 -33.00 -19.31
CA GLU A 718 -8.10 -32.27 -19.86
C GLU A 718 -8.20 -30.76 -19.65
N LEU A 719 -9.43 -30.22 -19.61
CA LEU A 719 -9.70 -28.81 -19.30
C LEU A 719 -9.77 -28.57 -17.79
N ALA A 720 -10.19 -29.58 -17.01
CA ALA A 720 -10.28 -29.46 -15.56
C ALA A 720 -8.90 -29.32 -14.88
N ARG A 721 -7.87 -30.02 -15.39
CA ARG A 721 -6.51 -29.99 -14.84
C ARG A 721 -5.92 -28.58 -14.67
N PRO A 722 -5.83 -27.74 -15.73
CA PRO A 722 -5.28 -26.38 -15.59
C PRO A 722 -6.13 -25.48 -14.69
N ALA A 723 -7.44 -25.72 -14.59
CA ALA A 723 -8.31 -24.99 -13.66
C ALA A 723 -8.02 -25.36 -12.19
N PHE A 724 -7.82 -26.66 -11.89
CA PHE A 724 -7.34 -27.09 -10.56
C PHE A 724 -5.97 -26.49 -10.23
N GLU A 725 -5.01 -26.59 -11.14
CA GLU A 725 -3.66 -26.04 -10.96
C GLU A 725 -3.70 -24.53 -10.70
N SER A 726 -4.58 -23.79 -11.38
CA SER A 726 -4.79 -22.35 -11.15
C SER A 726 -5.40 -22.07 -9.78
N ALA A 727 -6.47 -22.78 -9.39
CA ALA A 727 -7.11 -22.63 -8.08
C ALA A 727 -6.12 -22.88 -6.94
N ILE A 728 -5.32 -23.94 -7.07
CA ILE A 728 -4.30 -24.36 -6.11
C ILE A 728 -3.14 -23.36 -6.06
N HIS A 729 -2.69 -22.87 -7.21
CA HIS A 729 -1.62 -21.87 -7.26
C HIS A 729 -2.04 -20.56 -6.57
N LEU A 730 -3.29 -20.15 -6.77
CA LEU A 730 -3.85 -18.94 -6.17
C LEU A 730 -4.12 -19.08 -4.66
N ARG A 731 -4.51 -20.27 -4.20
CA ARG A 731 -4.79 -20.58 -2.78
C ARG A 731 -4.20 -21.93 -2.38
N PRO A 732 -2.87 -22.03 -2.22
CA PRO A 732 -2.21 -23.30 -1.90
C PRO A 732 -2.52 -23.81 -0.49
N ASP A 733 -2.97 -22.92 0.40
CA ASP A 733 -3.38 -23.20 1.77
C ASP A 733 -4.71 -23.96 1.87
N LEU A 734 -5.57 -23.91 0.84
CA LEU A 734 -6.86 -24.61 0.81
C LEU A 734 -6.69 -26.06 0.36
N THR A 735 -6.54 -26.96 1.33
CA THR A 735 -6.28 -28.39 1.07
C THR A 735 -7.41 -29.07 0.31
N ASP A 736 -8.66 -28.66 0.50
CA ASP A 736 -9.84 -29.20 -0.20
C ASP A 736 -9.70 -29.14 -1.73
N TYR A 737 -9.03 -28.09 -2.25
CA TYR A 737 -8.79 -27.95 -3.70
C TYR A 737 -7.79 -29.00 -4.19
N SER A 738 -6.77 -29.24 -3.38
CA SER A 738 -5.72 -30.23 -3.64
C SER A 738 -6.28 -31.65 -3.56
N GLU A 739 -7.16 -31.92 -2.59
CA GLU A 739 -7.83 -33.22 -2.43
C GLU A 739 -8.72 -33.58 -3.62
N ALA A 740 -9.51 -32.62 -4.13
CA ALA A 740 -10.30 -32.81 -5.33
C ALA A 740 -9.43 -33.05 -6.58
N TYR A 741 -8.30 -32.34 -6.68
CA TYR A 741 -7.36 -32.53 -7.78
C TYR A 741 -6.67 -33.90 -7.73
N ILE A 742 -6.26 -34.35 -6.54
CA ILE A 742 -5.74 -35.71 -6.32
C ILE A 742 -6.74 -36.76 -6.78
N GLN A 743 -8.02 -36.58 -6.48
CA GLN A 743 -9.07 -37.51 -6.92
C GLN A 743 -9.12 -37.60 -8.46
N LEU A 744 -9.04 -36.46 -9.17
CA LEU A 744 -8.94 -36.45 -10.63
C LEU A 744 -7.68 -37.19 -11.12
N LEU A 745 -6.51 -36.88 -10.56
CA LEU A 745 -5.24 -37.51 -10.96
C LEU A 745 -5.24 -39.03 -10.74
N ASP A 746 -5.76 -39.49 -9.60
CA ASP A 746 -5.90 -40.92 -9.30
C ASP A 746 -6.87 -41.61 -10.29
N THR A 747 -7.96 -40.95 -10.72
CA THR A 747 -8.86 -41.49 -11.75
C THR A 747 -8.24 -41.54 -13.15
N GLN A 748 -7.35 -40.59 -13.48
CA GLN A 748 -6.57 -40.59 -14.73
C GLN A 748 -5.37 -41.55 -14.69
N GLY A 749 -5.03 -42.10 -13.51
CA GLY A 749 -3.89 -42.99 -13.33
C GLY A 749 -2.53 -42.27 -13.23
N ASP A 750 -2.50 -40.95 -13.02
CA ASP A 750 -1.28 -40.16 -12.82
C ASP A 750 -0.83 -40.22 -11.34
N SER A 751 -0.43 -41.42 -10.90
CA SER A 751 -0.03 -41.67 -9.51
C SER A 751 1.20 -40.85 -9.07
N THR A 752 2.02 -40.39 -10.02
CA THR A 752 3.22 -39.58 -9.70
C THR A 752 2.81 -38.16 -9.33
N ALA A 753 1.98 -37.50 -10.13
CA ALA A 753 1.47 -36.18 -9.81
C ALA A 753 0.60 -36.20 -8.55
N ALA A 754 -0.23 -37.22 -8.38
CA ALA A 754 -1.07 -37.36 -7.18
C ALA A 754 -0.24 -37.49 -5.90
N GLU A 755 0.89 -38.21 -5.94
CA GLU A 755 1.79 -38.34 -4.79
C GLU A 755 2.57 -37.05 -4.50
N GLN A 756 3.01 -36.33 -5.54
CA GLN A 756 3.61 -35.00 -5.37
C GLN A 756 2.65 -34.04 -4.67
N GLU A 757 1.38 -34.09 -5.06
CA GLU A 757 0.35 -33.25 -4.47
C GLU A 757 0.06 -33.62 -3.01
N ARG A 758 -0.05 -34.93 -2.69
CA ARG A 758 -0.16 -35.44 -1.31
C ARG A 758 1.02 -34.99 -0.43
N GLN A 759 2.23 -35.03 -0.97
CA GLN A 759 3.41 -34.53 -0.29
C GLN A 759 3.31 -33.03 -0.03
N ARG A 760 2.87 -32.23 -1.01
CA ARG A 760 2.69 -30.78 -0.84
C ARG A 760 1.67 -30.46 0.26
N ILE A 761 0.51 -31.13 0.28
CA ILE A 761 -0.49 -30.97 1.35
C ILE A 761 0.15 -31.23 2.72
N THR A 762 0.93 -32.30 2.84
CA THR A 762 1.62 -32.66 4.09
C THR A 762 2.60 -31.56 4.53
N GLU A 763 3.38 -31.02 3.60
CA GLU A 763 4.33 -29.93 3.86
C GLU A 763 3.61 -28.63 4.28
N ILE A 764 2.48 -28.30 3.64
CA ILE A 764 1.67 -27.12 3.97
C ILE A 764 1.01 -27.27 5.34
N GLN A 765 0.41 -28.43 5.63
CA GLN A 765 -0.18 -28.73 6.93
C GLN A 765 0.86 -28.70 8.04
N GLU A 766 2.06 -29.21 7.78
CA GLU A 766 3.17 -29.14 8.73
C GLU A 766 3.62 -27.68 8.91
N LYS A 767 3.78 -26.89 7.86
CA LYS A 767 4.09 -25.44 7.98
C LYS A 767 3.02 -24.67 8.75
N LEU A 768 1.73 -24.92 8.51
CA LEU A 768 0.63 -24.28 9.25
C LEU A 768 0.62 -24.70 10.72
N ARG A 769 0.94 -25.97 11.01
CA ARG A 769 1.10 -26.48 12.39
C ARG A 769 2.33 -25.86 13.08
N GLN A 770 3.42 -25.65 12.36
CA GLN A 770 4.63 -25.00 12.86
C GLN A 770 4.41 -23.48 13.07
N ALA A 771 3.65 -22.82 12.20
CA ALA A 771 3.32 -21.40 12.31
C ALA A 771 2.38 -21.08 13.48
N SER A 772 1.64 -22.08 13.97
CA SER A 772 0.74 -21.96 15.13
C SER A 772 1.39 -22.36 16.46
N ASP A 773 2.62 -22.90 16.46
CA ASP A 773 3.30 -23.38 17.67
C ASP A 773 4.49 -22.48 18.07
N VAL A 774 4.20 -21.56 18.99
CA VAL A 774 5.18 -20.63 19.57
C VAL A 774 6.38 -21.34 20.18
N ASP A 775 6.23 -22.57 20.69
CA ASP A 775 7.32 -23.33 21.30
C ASP A 775 8.27 -23.93 20.26
N LEU A 776 7.77 -24.32 19.08
CA LEU A 776 8.61 -24.82 18.00
C LEU A 776 9.39 -23.69 17.32
N ILE A 777 8.75 -22.52 17.12
CA ILE A 777 9.40 -21.30 16.62
C ILE A 777 10.54 -20.88 17.56
N ALA A 778 10.31 -20.94 18.87
CA ALA A 778 11.34 -20.63 19.86
C ALA A 778 12.52 -21.63 19.84
N GLN A 779 12.28 -22.92 19.58
CA GLN A 779 13.34 -23.92 19.47
C GLN A 779 14.20 -23.75 18.21
N GLN A 780 13.57 -23.45 17.07
CA GLN A 780 14.26 -23.12 15.82
C GLN A 780 15.10 -21.85 16.00
N GLU A 781 14.55 -20.83 16.66
CA GLU A 781 15.26 -19.59 16.95
C GLU A 781 16.53 -19.81 17.77
N ILE A 782 16.45 -20.62 18.83
CA ILE A 782 17.62 -20.94 19.67
C ILE A 782 18.70 -21.63 18.84
N ALA A 783 18.33 -22.54 17.93
CA ALA A 783 19.27 -23.23 17.05
C ALA A 783 19.92 -22.26 16.05
N GLU A 784 19.14 -21.39 15.41
CA GLU A 784 19.62 -20.40 14.44
C GLU A 784 20.50 -19.33 15.08
N GLN A 785 20.12 -18.84 16.26
CA GLN A 785 20.92 -17.89 17.03
C GLN A 785 22.26 -18.49 17.45
N THR A 786 22.26 -19.76 17.87
CA THR A 786 23.49 -20.49 18.22
C THR A 786 24.41 -20.66 17.02
N ALA A 787 23.86 -21.05 15.86
CA ALA A 787 24.61 -21.20 14.62
C ALA A 787 25.21 -19.86 14.15
N ARG A 788 24.39 -18.79 14.12
CA ARG A 788 24.82 -17.44 13.73
C ARG A 788 25.98 -16.92 14.58
N ARG A 789 25.90 -17.05 15.91
CA ARG A 789 26.99 -16.64 16.81
C ARG A 789 28.27 -17.44 16.58
N GLN A 790 28.14 -18.72 16.25
CA GLN A 790 29.28 -19.57 15.91
C GLN A 790 29.96 -19.10 14.60
N GLU A 791 29.18 -18.73 13.58
CA GLU A 791 29.70 -18.18 12.32
C GLU A 791 30.39 -16.83 12.51
N LEU A 792 29.84 -15.97 13.38
CA LEU A 792 30.39 -14.65 13.71
C LEU A 792 31.59 -14.71 14.68
N GLY A 793 31.99 -15.91 15.14
CA GLY A 793 33.08 -16.07 16.12
C GLY A 793 32.74 -15.58 17.54
N LEU A 794 31.46 -15.37 17.84
CA LEU A 794 30.95 -14.92 19.14
C LEU A 794 30.70 -16.14 20.04
N PHE A 795 31.71 -16.59 20.80
CA PHE A 795 31.55 -17.74 21.70
C PHE A 795 30.74 -17.39 22.96
N VAL A 796 29.65 -18.13 23.19
CA VAL A 796 28.72 -17.91 24.32
C VAL A 796 29.33 -18.26 25.69
N PHE A 797 30.41 -19.07 25.75
CA PHE A 797 30.99 -19.55 27.03
C PHE A 797 32.53 -19.72 27.08
N ALA A 798 33.30 -19.05 26.22
CA ALA A 798 34.77 -19.11 26.29
C ALA A 798 35.41 -17.70 26.25
N PRO A 799 36.28 -17.33 27.22
CA PRO A 799 36.94 -16.04 27.24
C PRO A 799 38.12 -16.06 26.27
N GLN A 800 37.90 -15.77 24.98
CA GLN A 800 39.01 -15.75 24.02
C GLN A 800 39.65 -14.37 23.83
N ALA A 801 38.98 -13.27 24.20
CA ALA A 801 39.61 -11.96 24.34
C ALA A 801 39.38 -11.46 25.77
N LYS A 802 40.44 -11.44 26.60
CA LYS A 802 40.42 -10.58 27.81
C LYS A 802 40.15 -9.16 27.34
N ALA A 803 39.27 -8.44 28.03
CA ALA A 803 39.06 -7.01 27.80
C ALA A 803 40.42 -6.30 27.65
N THR A 804 40.63 -5.65 26.52
CA THR A 804 41.97 -5.31 25.99
C THR A 804 42.58 -4.05 26.61
N THR A 805 41.87 -3.33 27.47
CA THR A 805 42.34 -2.07 28.08
C THR A 805 42.07 -1.98 29.58
N THR A 806 43.08 -1.56 30.34
CA THR A 806 43.05 -1.42 31.80
C THR A 806 42.26 -0.20 32.27
N GLY A 807 41.28 -0.43 33.16
CA GLY A 807 40.90 0.43 34.29
C GLY A 807 40.21 1.77 34.01
N ASP A 808 40.88 2.71 33.33
CA ASP A 808 40.52 4.13 33.43
C ASP A 808 39.90 4.73 32.16
N ASN A 809 39.98 4.04 31.00
CA ASN A 809 39.50 4.57 29.70
C ASN A 809 38.44 3.69 29.00
N ALA A 810 37.99 2.59 29.60
CA ALA A 810 36.93 1.74 29.04
C ALA A 810 35.59 1.99 29.75
N ILE A 811 34.49 1.90 29.00
CA ILE A 811 33.12 2.03 29.52
C ILE A 811 32.52 0.63 29.62
N THR A 812 32.01 0.25 30.79
CA THR A 812 31.32 -1.03 30.95
C THR A 812 29.85 -0.83 30.60
N ILE A 813 29.38 -1.50 29.56
CA ILE A 813 27.99 -1.44 29.13
C ILE A 813 27.27 -2.70 29.60
N VAL A 814 26.17 -2.54 30.32
CA VAL A 814 25.23 -3.64 30.55
C VAL A 814 24.13 -3.53 29.52
N SER A 815 24.04 -4.53 28.65
CA SER A 815 23.08 -4.56 27.54
C SER A 815 22.30 -5.88 27.51
N GLY A 816 21.28 -5.90 26.65
CA GLY A 816 20.32 -6.98 26.53
C GLY A 816 18.98 -6.42 26.06
N LEU A 817 18.11 -7.32 25.61
CA LEU A 817 16.73 -6.96 25.27
C LEU A 817 15.99 -6.43 26.51
N PRO A 818 14.88 -5.68 26.34
CA PRO A 818 13.99 -5.37 27.45
C PRO A 818 13.66 -6.64 28.26
N ARG A 819 13.59 -6.53 29.59
CA ARG A 819 13.28 -7.66 30.51
C ARG A 819 14.28 -8.84 30.50
N SER A 820 15.45 -8.71 29.89
CA SER A 820 16.52 -9.74 29.91
C SER A 820 17.32 -9.84 31.22
N GLY A 821 17.08 -8.97 32.19
CA GLY A 821 17.79 -8.95 33.48
C GLY A 821 18.93 -7.94 33.60
N THR A 822 19.01 -6.96 32.69
CA THR A 822 20.03 -5.89 32.73
C THR A 822 20.03 -5.09 34.03
N SER A 823 18.88 -4.85 34.67
CA SER A 823 18.82 -4.18 35.98
C SER A 823 19.49 -4.99 37.09
N MET A 824 19.28 -6.32 37.10
CA MET A 824 19.93 -7.23 38.06
C MET A 824 21.45 -7.21 37.87
N MET A 825 21.92 -7.23 36.62
CA MET A 825 23.36 -7.14 36.33
C MET A 825 23.96 -5.80 36.78
N MET A 826 23.26 -4.68 36.59
CA MET A 826 23.69 -3.38 37.13
C MET A 826 23.79 -3.40 38.66
N GLN A 827 22.86 -4.06 39.36
CA GLN A 827 22.90 -4.22 40.82
C GLN A 827 24.10 -5.05 41.26
N MET A 828 24.39 -6.16 40.57
CA MET A 828 25.57 -6.98 40.83
C MET A 828 26.83 -6.13 40.72
N LEU A 829 27.03 -5.41 39.60
CA LEU A 829 28.21 -4.56 39.39
C LEU A 829 28.35 -3.46 40.46
N ALA A 830 27.26 -2.80 40.81
CA ALA A 830 27.24 -1.79 41.86
C ALA A 830 27.62 -2.37 43.24
N ALA A 831 27.11 -3.55 43.59
CA ALA A 831 27.46 -4.25 44.83
C ALA A 831 28.94 -4.71 44.84
N GLY A 832 29.47 -5.06 43.67
CA GLY A 832 30.87 -5.42 43.45
C GLY A 832 31.85 -4.24 43.51
N GLY A 833 31.35 -3.00 43.60
CA GLY A 833 32.16 -1.79 43.72
C GLY A 833 32.34 -0.98 42.43
N LEU A 834 31.73 -1.38 41.31
CA LEU A 834 31.75 -0.61 40.07
C LEU A 834 30.68 0.49 40.10
N LYS A 835 31.09 1.75 39.89
CA LYS A 835 30.16 2.88 39.93
C LYS A 835 29.17 2.82 38.76
N ALA A 836 27.88 2.79 39.06
CA ALA A 836 26.81 2.84 38.06
C ALA A 836 26.41 4.28 37.70
N VAL A 837 26.23 4.55 36.41
CA VAL A 837 25.61 5.78 35.89
C VAL A 837 24.10 5.61 35.93
N THR A 838 23.42 6.42 36.73
CA THR A 838 21.95 6.45 36.82
C THR A 838 21.47 7.81 37.29
N ASP A 839 20.33 8.26 36.77
CA ASP A 839 19.68 9.52 37.17
C ASP A 839 18.67 9.34 38.33
N LYS A 840 18.46 8.09 38.80
CA LYS A 840 17.44 7.70 39.79
C LYS A 840 16.03 8.19 39.46
N GLY A 841 15.74 8.47 38.19
CA GLY A 841 14.49 9.11 37.76
C GLY A 841 13.28 8.18 37.69
N ARG A 842 13.49 6.86 37.74
CA ARG A 842 12.44 5.84 37.79
C ARG A 842 12.51 5.10 39.13
N GLU A 843 11.47 5.24 39.93
CA GLU A 843 11.35 4.59 41.25
C GLU A 843 11.15 3.08 41.10
N ALA A 844 11.46 2.33 42.16
CA ALA A 844 11.25 0.89 42.21
C ALA A 844 9.73 0.57 42.17
N ASP A 845 9.37 -0.52 41.51
CA ASP A 845 7.99 -1.00 41.40
C ASP A 845 7.91 -2.51 41.69
N GLU A 846 6.71 -3.09 41.62
CA GLU A 846 6.49 -4.51 41.91
C GLU A 846 7.21 -5.48 40.95
N ASP A 847 7.56 -5.01 39.75
CA ASP A 847 8.28 -5.80 38.74
C ASP A 847 9.80 -5.69 38.89
N ASN A 848 10.30 -4.64 39.54
CA ASN A 848 11.70 -4.46 39.89
C ASN A 848 11.87 -3.66 41.20
N PRO A 849 11.75 -4.33 42.36
CA PRO A 849 11.70 -3.68 43.68
C PRO A 849 13.03 -3.05 44.13
N HIS A 850 14.11 -3.28 43.39
CA HIS A 850 15.44 -2.72 43.65
C HIS A 850 15.83 -1.60 42.66
N GLY A 851 14.90 -1.13 41.83
CA GLY A 851 15.08 0.01 40.93
C GLY A 851 15.81 -0.33 39.63
N TYR A 852 15.72 0.57 38.65
CA TYR A 852 16.01 0.27 37.24
C TYR A 852 17.42 0.64 36.75
N PHE A 853 18.20 1.40 37.52
CA PHE A 853 19.56 1.83 37.14
C PHE A 853 19.63 2.46 35.74
N GLU A 854 18.62 3.29 35.43
CA GLU A 854 18.49 3.99 34.14
C GLU A 854 19.04 5.40 34.24
N ASP A 855 19.44 5.95 33.09
CA ASP A 855 19.79 7.36 32.90
C ASP A 855 19.04 7.85 31.65
N LYS A 856 18.15 8.84 31.80
CA LYS A 856 17.31 9.35 30.71
C LYS A 856 18.10 9.80 29.48
N ARG A 857 19.37 10.21 29.65
CA ARG A 857 20.22 10.61 28.52
C ARG A 857 20.52 9.45 27.56
N VAL A 858 20.47 8.20 28.04
CA VAL A 858 20.65 7.01 27.21
C VAL A 858 19.54 6.87 26.18
N MET A 859 18.29 7.20 26.53
CA MET A 859 17.16 7.15 25.59
C MET A 859 17.31 8.15 24.43
N GLY A 860 18.16 9.17 24.61
CA GLY A 860 18.45 10.21 23.62
C GLY A 860 19.73 9.99 22.82
N LEU A 861 20.38 8.82 22.88
CA LEU A 861 21.68 8.60 22.21
C LEU A 861 21.67 8.83 20.70
N MET A 862 20.53 8.61 20.05
CA MET A 862 20.34 8.92 18.63
C MET A 862 20.44 10.43 18.33
N ARG A 863 20.10 11.29 19.30
CA ARG A 863 20.10 12.75 19.17
C ARG A 863 21.38 13.39 19.70
N ASN A 864 21.93 12.88 20.80
CA ASN A 864 23.15 13.38 21.41
C ASN A 864 23.88 12.27 22.19
N ASN A 865 25.12 12.00 21.80
CA ASN A 865 26.00 11.02 22.43
C ASN A 865 27.34 11.59 22.92
N ASP A 866 27.53 12.91 22.88
CA ASP A 866 28.79 13.60 23.25
C ASP A 866 29.18 13.41 24.73
N TRP A 867 28.21 13.05 25.57
CA TRP A 867 28.42 12.86 26.99
C TRP A 867 28.95 11.45 27.34
N ILE A 868 28.89 10.48 26.41
CA ILE A 868 29.30 9.09 26.66
C ILE A 868 30.72 8.98 27.24
N PRO A 869 31.74 9.74 26.75
CA PRO A 869 33.07 9.72 27.35
C PRO A 869 33.11 10.08 28.86
N SER A 870 32.12 10.82 29.38
CA SER A 870 32.05 11.11 30.82
C SER A 870 31.78 9.86 31.70
N ALA A 871 31.41 8.73 31.07
CA ALA A 871 31.16 7.45 31.73
C ALA A 871 32.38 6.51 31.77
N HIS A 872 33.58 6.99 31.42
CA HIS A 872 34.82 6.19 31.55
C HIS A 872 34.99 5.64 32.98
N GLY A 873 35.35 4.35 33.07
CA GLY A 873 35.51 3.64 34.35
C GLY A 873 34.20 3.36 35.10
N GLN A 874 33.04 3.60 34.48
CA GLN A 874 31.72 3.40 35.08
C GLN A 874 30.90 2.37 34.31
N ALA A 875 29.86 1.83 34.96
CA ALA A 875 28.86 0.96 34.36
C ALA A 875 27.67 1.78 33.86
N LEU A 876 27.28 1.60 32.60
CA LEU A 876 26.12 2.24 31.99
C LEU A 876 25.17 1.18 31.44
N LYS A 877 23.88 1.30 31.75
CA LYS A 877 22.84 0.44 31.19
C LYS A 877 22.38 0.99 29.85
N VAL A 878 22.56 0.23 28.77
CA VAL A 878 22.14 0.61 27.41
C VAL A 878 21.38 -0.57 26.81
N VAL A 879 20.10 -0.38 26.51
CA VAL A 879 19.29 -1.42 25.86
C VAL A 879 19.83 -1.74 24.47
N ALA A 880 19.72 -3.00 24.05
CA ALA A 880 20.38 -3.53 22.87
C ALA A 880 20.22 -2.65 21.60
N PRO A 881 19.01 -2.17 21.22
CA PRO A 881 18.82 -1.39 20.00
C PRO A 881 19.59 -0.06 19.94
N LEU A 882 20.03 0.46 21.10
CA LEU A 882 20.74 1.73 21.19
C LEU A 882 22.26 1.58 21.09
N LEU A 883 22.81 0.36 21.06
CA LEU A 883 24.25 0.13 20.96
C LEU A 883 24.86 0.71 19.69
N LYS A 884 24.12 0.73 18.58
CA LYS A 884 24.55 1.33 17.29
C LYS A 884 24.83 2.83 17.36
N HIS A 885 24.30 3.52 18.38
CA HIS A 885 24.47 4.97 18.55
C HIS A 885 25.63 5.33 19.50
N LEU A 886 26.37 4.34 20.02
CA LEU A 886 27.58 4.61 20.80
C LEU A 886 28.67 5.20 19.89
N PRO A 887 29.28 6.34 20.29
CA PRO A 887 30.27 7.02 19.46
C PRO A 887 31.51 6.16 19.22
N SER A 888 32.26 6.47 18.17
CA SER A 888 33.59 5.90 17.96
C SER A 888 34.63 6.63 18.82
N GLY A 889 35.67 5.93 19.28
CA GLY A 889 36.77 6.54 20.04
C GLY A 889 36.82 6.22 21.54
N SER A 890 35.93 5.35 22.03
CA SER A 890 36.01 4.74 23.36
C SER A 890 36.01 3.22 23.23
N HIS A 891 36.61 2.51 24.18
CA HIS A 891 36.49 1.05 24.26
C HIS A 891 35.30 0.64 25.13
N TYR A 892 34.47 -0.27 24.63
CA TYR A 892 33.26 -0.73 25.29
C TYR A 892 33.38 -2.20 25.71
N ASN A 893 33.29 -2.45 27.02
CA ASN A 893 33.17 -3.79 27.58
C ASN A 893 31.68 -4.10 27.79
N ILE A 894 31.07 -4.87 26.90
CA ILE A 894 29.64 -5.17 26.89
C ILE A 894 29.37 -6.46 27.66
N LEU A 895 28.69 -6.35 28.79
CA LEU A 895 28.05 -7.48 29.47
C LEU A 895 26.64 -7.63 28.89
N PHE A 896 26.46 -8.62 28.02
CA PHE A 896 25.19 -8.85 27.32
C PHE A 896 24.36 -9.91 28.03
N MET A 897 23.22 -9.51 28.58
CA MET A 897 22.28 -10.41 29.24
C MET A 897 21.44 -11.15 28.20
N ASP A 898 21.62 -12.47 28.17
CA ASP A 898 20.97 -13.38 27.25
C ASP A 898 19.88 -14.16 27.99
N ARG A 899 18.63 -14.05 27.53
CA ARG A 899 17.47 -14.66 28.19
C ARG A 899 16.56 -15.23 27.13
N ASP A 900 15.97 -16.40 27.42
CA ASP A 900 14.98 -17.04 26.55
C ASP A 900 13.91 -16.03 26.11
N LEU A 901 13.74 -15.87 24.80
CA LEU A 901 12.82 -14.90 24.21
C LEU A 901 11.38 -15.13 24.66
N ARG A 902 10.95 -16.38 24.89
CA ARG A 902 9.62 -16.68 25.44
C ARG A 902 9.47 -16.10 26.84
N ALA A 903 10.51 -16.23 27.68
CA ALA A 903 10.50 -15.67 29.02
C ALA A 903 10.53 -14.12 28.98
N VAL A 904 11.24 -13.53 28.03
CA VAL A 904 11.26 -12.07 27.80
C VAL A 904 9.89 -11.56 27.35
N VAL A 905 9.28 -12.19 26.35
CA VAL A 905 7.94 -11.87 25.82
C VAL A 905 6.87 -12.03 26.89
N LYS A 906 6.87 -13.17 27.61
CA LYS A 906 5.96 -13.41 28.75
C LYS A 906 6.14 -12.37 29.85
N SER A 907 7.39 -11.96 30.12
CA SER A 907 7.67 -10.90 31.09
C SER A 907 7.18 -9.53 30.67
N GLN A 908 7.39 -9.18 29.41
CA GLN A 908 6.92 -7.95 28.82
C GLN A 908 5.39 -7.88 28.83
N ARG A 909 4.72 -8.98 28.49
CA ARG A 909 3.27 -9.12 28.51
C ARG A 909 2.67 -8.89 29.89
N THR A 910 3.14 -9.62 30.91
CA THR A 910 2.63 -9.45 32.28
C THR A 910 2.84 -8.03 32.80
N MET A 911 3.92 -7.35 32.41
CA MET A 911 4.17 -5.95 32.79
C MET A 911 3.19 -4.99 32.08
N LEU A 912 2.88 -5.21 30.81
CA LEU A 912 1.92 -4.38 30.05
C LEU A 912 0.49 -4.54 30.57
N GLU A 913 0.07 -5.78 30.85
CA GLU A 913 -1.23 -6.14 31.44
C GLU A 913 -1.42 -5.43 32.79
N ARG A 914 -0.39 -5.43 33.66
CA ARG A 914 -0.45 -4.75 34.96
C ARG A 914 -0.51 -3.23 34.88
N ASN A 915 0.09 -2.63 33.86
CA ASN A 915 0.15 -1.18 33.70
C ASN A 915 -1.04 -0.62 32.92
N ASN A 916 -2.08 -1.43 32.62
CA ASN A 916 -3.22 -1.06 31.77
C ASN A 916 -2.78 -0.46 30.42
N ARG A 917 -1.71 -1.02 29.82
CA ARG A 917 -1.17 -0.59 28.52
C ARG A 917 -1.43 -1.63 27.44
N ASP A 918 -2.62 -2.21 27.41
CA ASP A 918 -3.01 -3.25 26.44
C ASP A 918 -2.99 -2.75 24.99
N GLY A 919 -3.11 -1.45 24.75
CA GLY A 919 -3.01 -0.84 23.41
C GLY A 919 -1.59 -0.79 22.82
N ALA A 920 -0.53 -1.05 23.60
CA ALA A 920 0.85 -1.10 23.12
C ALA A 920 1.34 -2.56 22.89
N ARG A 921 0.40 -3.47 22.70
CA ARG A 921 0.62 -4.92 22.69
C ARG A 921 0.96 -5.41 21.29
N LEU A 922 2.19 -5.87 21.09
CA LEU A 922 2.52 -6.74 19.97
C LEU A 922 2.12 -8.19 20.31
N PRO A 923 1.56 -8.97 19.37
CA PRO A 923 1.39 -10.41 19.54
C PRO A 923 2.72 -11.11 19.86
N ASP A 924 2.67 -12.17 20.68
CA ASP A 924 3.87 -12.83 21.24
C ASP A 924 4.87 -13.25 20.13
N TYR A 925 4.38 -13.73 18.98
CA TYR A 925 5.23 -14.12 17.83
C TYR A 925 5.87 -12.91 17.11
N ARG A 926 5.17 -11.78 16.96
CA ARG A 926 5.68 -10.54 16.35
C ARG A 926 6.72 -9.90 17.24
N LEU A 927 6.44 -9.81 18.54
CA LEU A 927 7.41 -9.32 19.52
C LEU A 927 8.67 -10.19 19.51
N MET A 928 8.50 -11.51 19.39
CA MET A 928 9.60 -12.47 19.25
C MET A 928 10.37 -12.27 17.93
N HIS A 929 9.68 -12.03 16.81
CA HIS A 929 10.30 -11.75 15.52
C HIS A 929 11.09 -10.43 15.50
N GLU A 930 10.54 -9.36 16.06
CA GLU A 930 11.20 -8.06 16.21
C GLU A 930 12.46 -8.18 17.09
N TYR A 931 12.35 -8.89 18.22
CA TYR A 931 13.51 -9.15 19.08
C TYR A 931 14.56 -10.02 18.40
N ARG A 932 14.15 -11.00 17.58
CA ARG A 932 15.05 -11.80 16.73
C ARG A 932 15.84 -10.93 15.76
N GLN A 933 15.16 -10.07 15.00
CA GLN A 933 15.83 -9.18 14.04
C GLN A 933 16.79 -8.22 14.74
N GLN A 934 16.35 -7.60 15.84
CA GLN A 934 17.19 -6.72 16.64
C GLN A 934 18.44 -7.43 17.18
N LEU A 935 18.29 -8.65 17.70
CA LEU A 935 19.43 -9.44 18.17
C LEU A 935 20.41 -9.74 17.03
N ALA A 936 19.93 -10.13 15.85
CA ALA A 936 20.79 -10.42 14.71
C ALA A 936 21.59 -9.18 14.25
N GLU A 937 20.93 -8.02 14.13
CA GLU A 937 21.59 -6.74 13.79
C GLU A 937 22.68 -6.37 14.79
N ILE A 938 22.41 -6.56 16.09
CA ILE A 938 23.33 -6.20 17.17
C ILE A 938 24.50 -7.17 17.25
N GLU A 939 24.25 -8.47 17.07
CA GLU A 939 25.31 -9.49 16.99
C GLU A 939 26.26 -9.17 15.83
N GLN A 940 25.72 -8.78 14.67
CA GLN A 940 26.52 -8.36 13.52
C GLN A 940 27.29 -7.06 13.78
N LEU A 941 26.67 -6.07 14.42
CA LEU A 941 27.33 -4.82 14.83
C LEU A 941 28.50 -5.09 15.77
N ILE A 942 28.30 -5.93 16.80
CA ILE A 942 29.34 -6.27 17.77
C ILE A 942 30.49 -7.01 17.08
N ALA A 943 30.19 -7.93 16.16
CA ALA A 943 31.21 -8.66 15.42
C ALA A 943 32.04 -7.78 14.47
N THR A 944 31.47 -6.66 14.00
CA THR A 944 32.11 -5.76 13.03
C THR A 944 32.85 -4.58 13.67
N ARG A 945 32.55 -4.22 14.92
CA ARG A 945 33.22 -3.12 15.65
C ARG A 945 34.39 -3.60 16.52
N GLU A 946 35.61 -3.23 16.14
CA GLU A 946 36.84 -3.58 16.89
C GLU A 946 36.92 -2.94 18.29
N ASP A 947 36.18 -1.85 18.53
CA ASP A 947 36.17 -1.16 19.82
C ASP A 947 35.13 -1.71 20.82
N MET A 948 34.39 -2.76 20.43
CA MET A 948 33.45 -3.48 21.29
C MET A 948 33.98 -4.87 21.64
N THR A 949 34.01 -5.19 22.94
CA THR A 949 34.29 -6.55 23.43
C THR A 949 33.09 -7.01 24.24
N VAL A 950 32.54 -8.19 23.93
CA VAL A 950 31.32 -8.70 24.56
C VAL A 950 31.56 -9.94 25.41
N LEU A 951 30.85 -10.05 26.53
CA LEU A 951 30.64 -11.26 27.31
C LEU A 951 29.14 -11.53 27.40
N PHE A 952 28.70 -12.64 26.82
CA PHE A 952 27.32 -13.11 26.95
C PHE A 952 27.11 -13.82 28.28
N LEU A 953 26.05 -13.48 28.99
CA LEU A 953 25.68 -14.06 30.27
C LEU A 953 24.23 -14.54 30.21
N ASN A 954 24.04 -15.85 30.37
CA ASN A 954 22.71 -16.44 30.43
C ASN A 954 22.02 -16.03 31.74
N TYR A 955 20.83 -15.45 31.63
CA TYR A 955 20.05 -14.94 32.75
C TYR A 955 19.71 -16.05 33.76
N ASP A 956 19.20 -17.20 33.31
CA ASP A 956 18.78 -18.29 34.19
C ASP A 956 19.94 -18.88 34.98
N ARG A 957 21.12 -19.04 34.34
CA ARG A 957 22.36 -19.44 35.01
C ARG A 957 22.86 -18.38 35.99
N THR A 958 22.74 -17.11 35.65
CA THR A 958 23.15 -16.01 36.54
C THR A 958 22.28 -15.99 37.80
N VAL A 959 20.99 -16.31 37.68
CA VAL A 959 20.07 -16.43 38.83
C VAL A 959 20.32 -17.70 39.64
N SER A 960 20.54 -18.84 39.00
CA SER A 960 20.70 -20.14 39.70
C SER A 960 22.09 -20.32 40.32
N THR A 961 23.13 -19.76 39.69
CA THR A 961 24.53 -19.89 40.10
C THR A 961 25.25 -18.53 40.12
N PRO A 962 24.77 -17.56 40.92
CA PRO A 962 25.25 -16.16 40.89
C PRO A 962 26.74 -16.01 41.23
N ARG A 963 27.30 -16.91 42.05
CA ARG A 963 28.74 -16.94 42.33
C ARG A 963 29.59 -17.25 41.11
N GLU A 964 29.15 -18.15 40.25
CA GLU A 964 29.90 -18.50 39.04
C GLU A 964 29.83 -17.38 38.01
N ALA A 965 28.66 -16.76 37.85
CA ALA A 965 28.51 -15.57 37.01
C ALA A 965 29.39 -14.40 37.51
N ALA A 966 29.40 -14.11 38.81
CA ALA A 966 30.25 -13.08 39.41
C ALA A 966 31.75 -13.36 39.19
N LYS A 967 32.16 -14.63 39.30
CA LYS A 967 33.53 -15.06 39.02
C LYS A 967 33.90 -14.92 37.55
N GLN A 968 33.00 -15.29 36.63
CA GLN A 968 33.20 -15.13 35.19
C GLN A 968 33.38 -13.65 34.82
N ILE A 969 32.52 -12.78 35.34
CA ILE A 969 32.62 -11.33 35.14
C ILE A 969 33.94 -10.79 35.71
N GLY A 970 34.30 -11.18 36.94
CA GLY A 970 35.53 -10.72 37.59
C GLY A 970 36.82 -11.24 36.94
N GLN A 971 36.76 -12.37 36.23
CA GLN A 971 37.89 -12.88 35.43
C GLN A 971 38.00 -12.21 34.06
N TRP A 972 36.88 -11.74 33.51
CA TRP A 972 36.81 -11.12 32.19
C TRP A 972 37.05 -9.61 32.21
N LEU A 973 36.47 -8.90 33.18
CA LEU A 973 36.69 -7.46 33.37
C LEU A 973 38.08 -7.19 33.98
N PRO A 974 38.82 -6.17 33.49
CA PRO A 974 40.18 -5.89 33.92
C PRO A 974 40.20 -5.00 35.19
N MET A 975 39.36 -5.31 36.19
CA MET A 975 39.21 -4.57 37.44
C MET A 975 38.90 -5.49 38.63
N GLN A 976 39.28 -5.10 39.84
CA GLN A 976 38.96 -5.85 41.05
C GLN A 976 37.51 -5.56 41.48
N LEU A 977 36.65 -6.57 41.37
CA LEU A 977 35.26 -6.54 41.86
C LEU A 977 35.10 -7.47 43.06
N ASP A 978 34.28 -7.07 44.03
CA ASP A 978 33.89 -7.92 45.17
C ASP A 978 32.84 -8.95 44.72
N GLN A 979 33.33 -10.10 44.25
CA GLN A 979 32.50 -11.15 43.65
C GLN A 979 31.47 -11.75 44.62
N GLU A 980 31.76 -11.79 45.93
CA GLU A 980 30.80 -12.28 46.93
C GLU A 980 29.66 -11.29 47.12
N ARG A 981 29.94 -9.98 47.13
CA ARG A 981 28.89 -8.96 47.16
C ARG A 981 28.08 -8.91 45.88
N MET A 982 28.70 -9.11 44.72
CA MET A 982 27.98 -9.24 43.45
C MET A 982 26.99 -10.40 43.49
N ALA A 983 27.43 -11.58 43.95
CA ALA A 983 26.59 -12.76 44.04
C ALA A 983 25.43 -12.58 45.04
N ALA A 984 25.68 -11.90 46.16
CA ALA A 984 24.67 -11.61 47.17
C ALA A 984 23.59 -10.60 46.72
N ALA A 985 23.82 -9.86 45.63
CA ALA A 985 22.85 -8.90 45.08
C ALA A 985 21.73 -9.56 44.26
N VAL A 986 21.85 -10.85 43.92
CA VAL A 986 20.85 -11.59 43.15
C VAL A 986 19.79 -12.14 44.10
N ASP A 987 18.52 -11.76 43.88
CA ASP A 987 17.37 -12.33 44.57
C ASP A 987 16.61 -13.32 43.67
N PRO A 988 16.74 -14.64 43.91
CA PRO A 988 16.07 -15.66 43.10
C PRO A 988 14.54 -15.62 43.18
N SER A 989 13.96 -15.00 44.23
CA SER A 989 12.51 -14.92 44.40
C SER A 989 11.82 -13.96 43.41
N LEU A 990 12.61 -13.09 42.78
CA LEU A 990 12.16 -12.18 41.72
C LEU A 990 12.09 -12.88 40.34
N HIS A 991 12.60 -14.10 40.22
CA HIS A 991 12.52 -14.90 38.99
C HIS A 991 11.19 -15.70 38.91
N ARG A 992 10.09 -14.98 38.62
CA ARG A 992 8.72 -15.51 38.71
C ARG A 992 8.18 -16.19 37.44
N GLN A 993 8.82 -16.00 36.29
CA GLN A 993 8.33 -16.45 34.98
C GLN A 993 9.32 -17.42 34.32
N ARG A 994 9.26 -18.69 34.72
CA ARG A 994 10.05 -19.77 34.13
C ARG A 994 9.28 -20.45 32.99
N PRO A 995 9.93 -20.91 31.92
CA PRO A 995 9.34 -21.85 30.98
C PRO A 995 9.10 -23.22 31.66
N GLU A 996 8.02 -23.92 31.32
CA GLU A 996 7.54 -25.14 32.01
C GLU A 996 8.43 -26.38 31.82
N THR A 997 9.55 -26.29 31.09
CA THR A 997 10.39 -27.46 30.73
C THR A 997 11.67 -27.63 31.56
N ALA A 998 11.92 -26.80 32.59
CA ALA A 998 13.17 -26.83 33.35
C ALA A 998 13.19 -27.78 34.57
N GLU A 999 12.32 -28.79 34.63
CA GLU A 999 12.30 -29.76 35.76
C GLU A 999 13.11 -31.04 35.54
N ASN A 1000 13.73 -31.26 34.37
CA ASN A 1000 14.34 -32.57 34.04
C ASN A 1000 15.83 -32.57 33.68
N ASP A 1001 16.64 -31.69 34.27
CA ASP A 1001 18.10 -31.92 34.31
C ASP A 1001 18.65 -31.48 35.68
N CYS A 1002 18.73 -32.45 36.59
CA CYS A 1002 19.41 -32.37 37.88
C CYS A 1002 20.77 -33.07 37.78
#